data_AF-A0A7C4B5V7-F1
#
_entry.id   AF-A0A7C4B5V7-F1
#
_cell.length_a   1.000
_cell.length_b   1.000
_cell.length_c   1.000
_cell.angle_alpha   90.00
_cell.angle_beta   90.00
_cell.angle_gamma   90.00
#
_symmetry.space_group_name_H-M   'P 1'
#
loop_
_entity.id
_entity.type
_entity.pdbx_description
1 polymer ?
#
loop_
_entity_poly.entity_id
_entity_poly.type
_entity_poly.pdbx_seq_one_letter_code
_entity_poly.pdbx_strand_id
1 'polypeptide(L)'
;MCVMYCERFVVFLILLMLCAGAPALNASGKGVEKLPHGMQNTVGNAMAKSVNRTVYGFLPYWTSSSYTPSWELLTHIAWFGESLSSTGTVSSSHPLPANLLSQAHTYGVKVPLTITCFDADAIDAVLATYRDTAIANILSKVQAYGCDGVSIDFEGVRKTNSITGTSNKDLLEHFMSQLYTRFKSANPDYHVSICAPAVDWNNIFRNSNLSSCLDAFLIMGYDYFWSGSSNTGPVAPLDGYTYDLTYSVSTYKNYISASKIVLLLPFYGFDWPCASDAAGAGTTGTGTAVVMRNAVANAQTYGRRWHNASCTPWYAYQSSGVWHQCWYDDAESLNIKFNLVFDYGLQGTGMWALGYENTAIWNVISAKFNGTLSLAGKKIAIDAGHGGSDVGATGIDGPGFPNEDDFTLDIALRVKELLAYANATVILTRQTDTDVALQERCDIANNANADIFVSIHMNSATESAKGTETFYYANSDTDYSVEGKRLAENVQAGIVSRLGTYDRGTKGDYPYFGYHLYVLAHTNMPAILTEVCFISNASDFNMISNPDKRTLAALAIYEGICGYFGVSPVYASAGISIAYPSNNSAITGTTKFSVSYSNKNLLSACRWRIDAGAWEDAYSKEWFFNTGQESTVSINTYDFACGYRTVYFELRDLWGNTKTTTWNLCFTRNLAFEGTPWGSSSAYALNDDNDTNYAANDLGVPLYIALKCNHTIRAIKTHLWDGDNRYYQYKIEISSDNITWTEVVNKTQGEYRSWQWDTIDAVARYIRITGTYNSANQWYHIKEMQIFGRLLTPYSVYGYVMDEANNPISGITVSITDANNGMAMNVTTDAYGFYEAELNELNFTNLDNIVVVLPAYGASKQFVLNDLNTSMEISFVVSAVHEYDALYVSIALLGVALLTGWRHGRRYCVH
;
A
#
# COMPACT_ATOMS: atom_id res chain seq x y z
N MET A 1 -53.86 -57.70 -15.92
CA MET A 1 -53.45 -57.44 -17.32
C MET A 1 -52.23 -56.54 -17.23
N CYS A 2 -51.00 -57.03 -17.44
CA CYS A 2 -50.34 -57.41 -18.71
C CYS A 2 -49.69 -56.20 -19.42
N VAL A 3 -48.43 -56.23 -19.89
CA VAL A 3 -47.28 -57.14 -19.61
C VAL A 3 -45.98 -56.55 -20.22
N MET A 4 -44.85 -56.50 -19.46
CA MET A 4 -43.40 -56.58 -19.84
C MET A 4 -42.86 -55.66 -20.99
N TYR A 5 -41.57 -55.53 -21.35
CA TYR A 5 -40.23 -56.06 -20.97
C TYR A 5 -39.29 -54.86 -20.64
N CYS A 6 -38.24 -54.90 -19.79
CA CYS A 6 -36.93 -55.61 -19.85
C CYS A 6 -36.07 -55.24 -21.09
N GLU A 7 -34.73 -55.15 -21.05
CA GLU A 7 -33.64 -55.65 -20.17
C GLU A 7 -32.48 -54.58 -20.16
N ARG A 8 -31.46 -54.42 -19.29
CA ARG A 8 -30.47 -55.24 -18.51
C ARG A 8 -30.07 -54.49 -17.20
N PHE A 9 -29.50 -55.03 -16.11
CA PHE A 9 -28.41 -56.00 -15.78
C PHE A 9 -26.99 -55.40 -15.84
N VAL A 10 -26.08 -55.49 -14.83
CA VAL A 10 -26.00 -56.21 -13.51
C VAL A 10 -24.90 -55.48 -12.63
N VAL A 11 -24.91 -55.24 -11.29
CA VAL A 11 -25.22 -55.99 -10.02
C VAL A 11 -23.97 -56.73 -9.45
N PHE A 12 -23.54 -56.71 -8.16
CA PHE A 12 -24.12 -56.23 -6.87
C PHE A 12 -23.10 -55.64 -5.83
N LEU A 13 -23.11 -56.06 -4.54
CA LEU A 13 -22.50 -55.49 -3.32
C LEU A 13 -22.10 -56.59 -2.28
N ILE A 14 -21.27 -56.23 -1.27
CA ILE A 14 -21.17 -56.81 0.13
C ILE A 14 -20.61 -58.25 0.35
N LEU A 15 -19.62 -58.40 1.26
CA LEU A 15 -19.69 -59.24 2.50
C LEU A 15 -18.47 -59.08 3.44
N LEU A 16 -18.53 -59.72 4.62
CA LEU A 16 -17.68 -59.51 5.81
C LEU A 16 -17.45 -60.85 6.56
N MET A 17 -16.35 -60.95 7.33
CA MET A 17 -16.02 -61.92 8.40
C MET A 17 -15.43 -63.33 8.07
N LEU A 18 -14.22 -63.56 8.62
CA LEU A 18 -13.78 -64.70 9.46
C LEU A 18 -13.85 -66.16 8.93
N CYS A 19 -12.70 -66.83 8.73
CA CYS A 19 -12.07 -67.74 9.74
C CYS A 19 -10.93 -68.65 9.20
N ALA A 20 -9.89 -68.82 10.05
CA ALA A 20 -8.99 -69.98 10.21
C ALA A 20 -8.11 -70.53 9.04
N GLY A 21 -6.89 -71.01 9.40
CA GLY A 21 -6.13 -72.00 8.62
C GLY A 21 -4.71 -71.58 8.16
N ALA A 22 -3.70 -71.80 9.00
CA ALA A 22 -2.28 -71.84 8.56
C ALA A 22 -1.89 -73.26 8.10
N PRO A 23 -0.81 -73.45 7.33
CA PRO A 23 0.52 -73.50 7.95
C PRO A 23 1.64 -72.79 7.14
N ALA A 24 2.82 -72.68 7.75
CA ALA A 24 4.01 -72.05 7.16
C ALA A 24 4.89 -73.03 6.35
N LEU A 25 5.69 -72.48 5.44
CA LEU A 25 6.89 -73.10 4.88
C LEU A 25 8.10 -72.15 5.06
N ASN A 26 9.30 -72.72 5.12
CA ASN A 26 10.52 -72.05 5.59
C ASN A 26 11.73 -72.48 4.74
N ALA A 27 12.84 -71.74 4.83
CA ALA A 27 14.09 -71.87 4.06
C ALA A 27 13.98 -71.47 2.57
N SER A 28 15.02 -70.99 1.88
CA SER A 28 16.39 -70.61 2.28
C SER A 28 16.89 -69.42 1.43
N GLY A 29 17.84 -68.63 1.94
CA GLY A 29 18.27 -67.38 1.30
C GLY A 29 19.52 -67.46 0.42
N LYS A 30 19.72 -66.43 -0.41
CA LYS A 30 20.98 -66.08 -1.12
C LYS A 30 20.88 -64.64 -1.65
N GLY A 31 22.02 -63.97 -1.81
CA GLY A 31 22.17 -62.86 -2.77
C GLY A 31 21.78 -61.46 -2.28
N VAL A 32 22.79 -60.74 -1.75
CA VAL A 32 22.84 -59.30 -1.49
C VAL A 32 22.36 -58.44 -2.67
N GLU A 33 21.55 -57.42 -2.40
CA GLU A 33 21.77 -56.07 -2.95
C GLU A 33 21.19 -54.97 -2.03
N LYS A 34 21.78 -53.77 -2.06
CA LYS A 34 21.36 -52.61 -1.25
C LYS A 34 20.65 -51.60 -2.14
N LEU A 35 19.42 -51.21 -1.79
CA LEU A 35 18.74 -50.03 -2.32
C LEU A 35 18.16 -49.16 -1.17
N PRO A 36 17.88 -47.86 -1.39
CA PRO A 36 17.96 -46.85 -0.32
C PRO A 36 16.72 -46.74 0.61
N HIS A 37 16.86 -45.91 1.64
CA HIS A 37 15.76 -45.51 2.53
C HIS A 37 14.60 -44.88 1.74
N GLY A 38 13.36 -45.31 1.99
CA GLY A 38 12.21 -44.74 1.28
C GLY A 38 10.84 -45.37 1.52
N MET A 39 10.54 -45.91 2.72
CA MET A 39 9.16 -46.11 3.22
C MET A 39 9.17 -46.64 4.65
N GLN A 40 8.57 -45.89 5.58
CA GLN A 40 8.04 -46.41 6.85
C GLN A 40 6.58 -46.01 6.98
N ASN A 41 5.76 -46.97 7.41
CA ASN A 41 4.39 -46.87 7.93
C ASN A 41 3.57 -45.61 7.59
N THR A 42 2.57 -45.78 6.73
CA THR A 42 1.36 -44.96 6.75
C THR A 42 0.66 -45.11 8.11
N VAL A 43 0.91 -44.17 9.02
CA VAL A 43 0.01 -43.87 10.13
C VAL A 43 -1.24 -43.20 9.53
N GLY A 44 -2.41 -43.35 10.18
CA GLY A 44 -3.69 -42.91 9.63
C GLY A 44 -3.70 -41.42 9.25
N ASN A 45 -4.31 -41.10 8.11
CA ASN A 45 -4.40 -39.74 7.58
C ASN A 45 -4.98 -38.79 8.64
N ALA A 46 -4.19 -37.80 9.07
CA ALA A 46 -4.70 -36.66 9.80
C ALA A 46 -5.72 -35.91 8.92
N MET A 47 -6.77 -35.35 9.54
CA MET A 47 -7.70 -34.48 8.84
C MET A 47 -6.93 -33.27 8.31
N ALA A 48 -7.00 -33.00 7.00
CA ALA A 48 -6.29 -31.89 6.40
C ALA A 48 -6.73 -30.56 7.05
N LYS A 49 -5.76 -29.74 7.49
CA LYS A 49 -6.04 -28.43 8.06
C LYS A 49 -6.84 -27.60 7.06
N SER A 50 -7.96 -27.04 7.52
CA SER A 50 -8.83 -26.26 6.66
C SER A 50 -8.31 -24.83 6.46
N VAL A 51 -7.43 -24.31 7.31
CA VAL A 51 -7.04 -22.88 7.37
C VAL A 51 -5.82 -22.46 6.52
N ASN A 52 -5.84 -21.25 5.97
CA ASN A 52 -4.81 -20.69 5.07
C ASN A 52 -3.78 -19.74 5.73
N ARG A 53 -4.02 -19.30 6.97
CA ARG A 53 -3.11 -18.45 7.76
C ARG A 53 -2.95 -19.00 9.17
N THR A 54 -1.99 -18.48 9.94
CA THR A 54 -1.84 -18.83 11.35
C THR A 54 -3.09 -18.43 12.14
N VAL A 55 -3.64 -19.39 12.89
CA VAL A 55 -4.66 -19.18 13.93
C VAL A 55 -4.08 -19.78 15.22
N TYR A 56 -3.77 -18.94 16.20
CA TYR A 56 -2.91 -19.26 17.34
C TYR A 56 -3.63 -19.06 18.67
N GLY A 57 -4.17 -20.13 19.27
CA GLY A 57 -4.94 -20.01 20.51
C GLY A 57 -4.13 -20.32 21.76
N PHE A 58 -4.16 -19.46 22.78
CA PHE A 58 -3.60 -19.78 24.09
C PHE A 58 -4.61 -20.56 24.93
N LEU A 59 -4.20 -21.66 25.55
CA LEU A 59 -5.00 -22.46 26.47
C LEU A 59 -4.42 -22.37 27.90
N PRO A 60 -5.06 -21.58 28.80
CA PRO A 60 -4.63 -21.45 30.18
C PRO A 60 -4.95 -22.69 31.02
N TYR A 61 -4.10 -22.96 32.01
CA TYR A 61 -4.28 -24.10 32.91
C TYR A 61 -5.57 -24.08 33.76
N TRP A 62 -6.22 -22.93 33.88
CA TRP A 62 -7.49 -22.76 34.60
C TRP A 62 -8.73 -22.92 33.70
N THR A 63 -8.57 -23.08 32.38
CA THR A 63 -9.68 -23.43 31.48
C THR A 63 -10.16 -24.86 31.78
N SER A 64 -11.47 -25.11 31.65
CA SER A 64 -12.07 -26.42 31.98
C SER A 64 -11.37 -27.57 31.26
N SER A 65 -11.08 -28.66 31.98
CA SER A 65 -10.54 -29.91 31.40
C SER A 65 -11.48 -30.61 30.42
N SER A 66 -12.75 -30.15 30.32
CA SER A 66 -13.72 -30.58 29.31
C SER A 66 -13.84 -29.64 28.11
N TYR A 67 -13.05 -28.55 28.05
CA TYR A 67 -13.10 -27.61 26.94
C TYR A 67 -12.58 -28.25 25.65
N THR A 68 -13.25 -27.96 24.54
CA THR A 68 -12.91 -28.47 23.20
C THR A 68 -13.04 -27.31 22.21
N PRO A 69 -11.95 -26.82 21.59
CA PRO A 69 -12.01 -25.80 20.54
C PRO A 69 -12.47 -26.41 19.19
N SER A 70 -12.74 -25.55 18.21
CA SER A 70 -12.78 -25.94 16.79
C SER A 70 -11.37 -26.25 16.30
N TRP A 71 -10.92 -27.50 16.50
CA TRP A 71 -9.58 -27.97 16.19
C TRP A 71 -9.18 -27.76 14.72
N GLU A 72 -10.14 -27.96 13.81
CA GLU A 72 -9.98 -27.77 12.37
C GLU A 72 -9.63 -26.32 11.97
N LEU A 73 -10.02 -25.35 12.81
CA LEU A 73 -9.74 -23.92 12.61
C LEU A 73 -8.46 -23.44 13.29
N LEU A 74 -7.78 -24.29 14.07
CA LEU A 74 -6.54 -23.93 14.75
C LEU A 74 -5.30 -24.33 13.94
N THR A 75 -4.24 -23.53 14.07
CA THR A 75 -2.89 -23.91 13.60
C THR A 75 -1.98 -24.31 14.76
N HIS A 76 -2.11 -23.60 15.89
CA HIS A 76 -1.34 -23.77 17.11
C HIS A 76 -2.27 -23.65 18.33
N ILE A 77 -2.01 -24.44 19.38
CA ILE A 77 -2.62 -24.33 20.71
C ILE A 77 -1.52 -24.25 21.78
N ALA A 78 -1.28 -23.06 22.30
CA ALA A 78 -0.17 -22.81 23.22
C ALA A 78 -0.58 -23.12 24.67
N TRP A 79 0.08 -24.07 25.32
CA TRP A 79 -0.22 -24.42 26.73
C TRP A 79 0.36 -23.37 27.68
N PHE A 80 -0.51 -22.57 28.28
CA PHE A 80 -0.15 -21.57 29.27
C PHE A 80 -0.28 -22.17 30.67
N GLY A 81 0.83 -22.72 31.16
CA GLY A 81 0.90 -23.40 32.46
C GLY A 81 2.27 -23.46 33.13
N GLU A 82 3.36 -23.16 32.42
CA GLU A 82 4.71 -23.24 32.98
C GLU A 82 5.36 -21.85 33.11
N SER A 83 6.26 -21.72 34.08
CA SER A 83 6.92 -20.47 34.45
C SER A 83 8.42 -20.67 34.68
N LEU A 84 9.20 -19.62 34.51
CA LEU A 84 10.67 -19.64 34.62
C LEU A 84 11.14 -18.93 35.89
N SER A 85 12.05 -19.57 36.64
CA SER A 85 12.73 -18.95 37.79
C SER A 85 13.90 -18.05 37.35
N SER A 86 14.37 -17.20 38.26
CA SER A 86 15.60 -16.40 38.11
C SER A 86 16.86 -17.23 37.85
N THR A 87 16.86 -18.54 38.16
CA THR A 87 17.95 -19.48 37.89
C THR A 87 17.78 -20.24 36.56
N GLY A 88 16.78 -19.89 35.76
CA GLY A 88 16.44 -20.61 34.52
C GLY A 88 15.78 -21.98 34.74
N THR A 89 15.19 -22.23 35.91
CA THR A 89 14.45 -23.48 36.18
C THR A 89 13.01 -23.32 35.72
N VAL A 90 12.53 -24.22 34.85
CA VAL A 90 11.10 -24.27 34.49
C VAL A 90 10.33 -24.97 35.60
N SER A 91 9.18 -24.43 35.98
CA SER A 91 8.29 -25.00 37.00
C SER A 91 7.62 -26.31 36.51
N SER A 92 6.66 -26.84 37.26
CA SER A 92 5.84 -28.02 36.89
C SER A 92 4.46 -27.95 37.55
N SER A 93 3.98 -26.73 37.83
CA SER A 93 2.81 -26.49 38.67
C SER A 93 1.52 -26.88 37.97
N HIS A 94 1.51 -26.80 36.63
CA HIS A 94 0.36 -27.04 35.79
C HIS A 94 0.77 -27.94 34.61
N PRO A 95 0.94 -29.25 34.85
CA PRO A 95 1.41 -30.19 33.84
C PRO A 95 0.42 -30.29 32.67
N LEU A 96 0.95 -30.61 31.49
CA LEU A 96 0.19 -30.70 30.25
C LEU A 96 -0.99 -31.68 30.37
N PRO A 97 -2.21 -31.33 29.91
CA PRO A 97 -3.35 -32.25 29.94
C PRO A 97 -3.08 -33.48 29.08
N ALA A 98 -3.30 -34.68 29.64
CA ALA A 98 -2.84 -35.95 29.06
C ALA A 98 -3.28 -36.24 27.62
N ASN A 99 -4.40 -35.67 27.17
CA ASN A 99 -4.94 -35.85 25.82
C ASN A 99 -4.67 -34.66 24.88
N LEU A 100 -4.11 -33.54 25.35
CA LEU A 100 -3.99 -32.30 24.57
C LEU A 100 -3.19 -32.51 23.27
N LEU A 101 -2.05 -33.20 23.36
CA LEU A 101 -1.23 -33.52 22.18
C LEU A 101 -1.95 -34.45 21.20
N SER A 102 -2.54 -35.56 21.66
CA SER A 102 -3.21 -36.51 20.77
C SER A 102 -4.45 -35.91 20.09
N GLN A 103 -5.18 -35.03 20.79
CA GLN A 103 -6.28 -34.25 20.20
C GLN A 103 -5.75 -33.24 19.17
N ALA A 104 -4.77 -32.40 19.53
CA ALA A 104 -4.20 -31.41 18.63
C ALA A 104 -3.59 -32.04 17.35
N HIS A 105 -2.78 -33.08 17.51
CA HIS A 105 -2.10 -33.79 16.42
C HIS A 105 -3.06 -34.50 15.47
N THR A 106 -4.25 -34.92 15.93
CA THR A 106 -5.31 -35.50 15.06
C THR A 106 -5.76 -34.52 13.96
N TYR A 107 -5.67 -33.22 14.23
CA TYR A 107 -5.98 -32.11 13.29
C TYR A 107 -4.69 -31.38 12.84
N GLY A 108 -3.51 -31.98 13.08
CA GLY A 108 -2.19 -31.39 12.76
C GLY A 108 -1.86 -30.09 13.49
N VAL A 109 -2.60 -29.73 14.54
CA VAL A 109 -2.40 -28.52 15.36
C VAL A 109 -1.13 -28.68 16.19
N LYS A 110 -0.23 -27.69 16.16
CA LYS A 110 1.00 -27.71 16.96
C LYS A 110 0.70 -27.27 18.40
N VAL A 111 1.35 -27.90 19.38
CA VAL A 111 1.26 -27.58 20.80
C VAL A 111 2.59 -26.99 21.30
N PRO A 112 2.88 -25.70 21.06
CA PRO A 112 4.01 -25.04 21.71
C PRO A 112 3.74 -24.89 23.21
N LEU A 113 4.79 -25.03 24.03
CA LEU A 113 4.71 -24.81 25.46
C LEU A 113 4.96 -23.33 25.79
N THR A 114 4.04 -22.65 26.46
CA THR A 114 4.28 -21.27 26.91
C THR A 114 5.09 -21.25 28.19
N ILE A 115 6.19 -20.47 28.19
CA ILE A 115 7.09 -20.26 29.32
C ILE A 115 6.95 -18.81 29.78
N THR A 116 6.26 -18.61 30.89
CA THR A 116 6.00 -17.29 31.46
C THR A 116 7.14 -16.80 32.37
N CYS A 117 7.42 -15.50 32.35
CA CYS A 117 8.19 -14.83 33.39
C CYS A 117 7.74 -13.37 33.50
N PHE A 118 7.20 -12.98 34.65
CA PHE A 118 6.67 -11.63 34.91
C PHE A 118 7.43 -10.89 36.02
N ASP A 119 8.50 -11.50 36.53
CA ASP A 119 9.40 -10.91 37.52
C ASP A 119 10.62 -10.35 36.79
N ALA A 120 10.81 -9.03 36.91
CA ALA A 120 11.85 -8.31 36.18
C ALA A 120 13.28 -8.61 36.67
N ASP A 121 13.45 -9.03 37.93
CA ASP A 121 14.76 -9.47 38.45
C ASP A 121 15.07 -10.90 37.99
N ALA A 122 14.05 -11.76 37.86
CA ALA A 122 14.19 -13.08 37.26
C ALA A 122 14.51 -13.00 35.76
N ILE A 123 13.85 -12.12 35.01
CA ILE A 123 14.18 -11.85 33.60
C ILE A 123 15.62 -11.35 33.49
N ASP A 124 16.02 -10.35 34.29
CA ASP A 124 17.38 -9.81 34.26
C ASP A 124 18.43 -10.90 34.54
N ALA A 125 18.19 -11.77 35.53
CA ALA A 125 19.07 -12.89 35.88
C ALA A 125 19.15 -13.97 34.80
N VAL A 126 18.03 -14.30 34.15
CA VAL A 126 18.00 -15.23 33.01
C VAL A 126 18.73 -14.65 31.80
N LEU A 127 18.47 -13.38 31.45
CA LEU A 127 19.09 -12.72 30.29
C LEU A 127 20.59 -12.46 30.50
N ALA A 128 21.02 -12.19 31.74
CA ALA A 128 22.43 -11.93 32.08
C ALA A 128 23.26 -13.21 32.32
N THR A 129 22.75 -14.13 33.15
CA THR A 129 23.58 -15.16 33.82
C THR A 129 23.11 -16.58 33.53
N TYR A 130 21.80 -16.84 33.61
CA TYR A 130 21.24 -18.20 33.52
C TYR A 130 20.72 -18.57 32.13
N ARG A 131 21.12 -17.82 31.10
CA ARG A 131 20.65 -17.93 29.70
C ARG A 131 20.73 -19.36 29.16
N ASP A 132 21.90 -19.99 29.28
CA ASP A 132 22.12 -21.36 28.80
C ASP A 132 21.30 -22.40 29.59
N THR A 133 21.25 -22.26 30.92
CA THR A 133 20.45 -23.10 31.82
C THR A 133 18.96 -23.02 31.50
N ALA A 134 18.44 -21.81 31.29
CA ALA A 134 17.05 -21.57 30.91
C ALA A 134 16.73 -22.27 29.58
N ILE A 135 17.51 -22.03 28.53
CA ILE A 135 17.28 -22.63 27.21
C ILE A 135 17.36 -24.17 27.28
N ALA A 136 18.31 -24.73 28.04
CA ALA A 136 18.44 -26.18 28.21
C ALA A 136 17.25 -26.79 28.97
N ASN A 137 16.79 -26.16 30.05
CA ASN A 137 15.63 -26.62 30.83
C ASN A 137 14.31 -26.49 30.05
N ILE A 138 14.15 -25.41 29.28
CA ILE A 138 13.00 -25.17 28.39
C ILE A 138 12.94 -26.25 27.29
N LEU A 139 14.06 -26.52 26.62
CA LEU A 139 14.14 -27.59 25.62
C LEU A 139 13.86 -28.97 26.24
N SER A 140 14.46 -29.26 27.40
CA SER A 140 14.25 -30.53 28.12
C SER A 140 12.78 -30.72 28.52
N LYS A 141 12.09 -29.64 28.91
CA LYS A 141 10.66 -29.67 29.25
C LYS A 141 9.80 -29.95 28.02
N VAL A 142 10.04 -29.24 26.91
CA VAL A 142 9.35 -29.45 25.63
C VAL A 142 9.51 -30.89 25.16
N GLN A 143 10.73 -31.44 25.22
CA GLN A 143 11.01 -32.84 24.89
C GLN A 143 10.35 -33.84 25.85
N ALA A 144 10.36 -33.59 27.17
CA ALA A 144 9.74 -34.46 28.16
C ALA A 144 8.21 -34.51 28.09
N TYR A 145 7.57 -33.43 27.61
CA TYR A 145 6.14 -33.39 27.35
C TYR A 145 5.76 -33.85 25.94
N GLY A 146 6.68 -33.81 24.97
CA GLY A 146 6.38 -34.09 23.56
C GLY A 146 5.74 -32.90 22.81
N CYS A 147 5.92 -31.68 23.32
CA CYS A 147 5.41 -30.45 22.72
C CYS A 147 6.11 -30.12 21.39
N ASP A 148 5.38 -29.43 20.50
CA ASP A 148 5.86 -29.07 19.16
C ASP A 148 6.70 -27.79 19.11
N GLY A 149 7.19 -27.31 20.25
CA GLY A 149 7.94 -26.06 20.35
C GLY A 149 7.70 -25.27 21.63
N VAL A 150 8.00 -23.97 21.57
CA VAL A 150 7.95 -23.03 22.71
C VAL A 150 7.35 -21.67 22.31
N SER A 151 6.62 -21.06 23.24
CA SER A 151 6.26 -19.64 23.23
C SER A 151 6.89 -18.96 24.45
N ILE A 152 7.73 -17.97 24.25
CA ILE A 152 8.36 -17.20 25.34
C ILE A 152 7.47 -16.02 25.69
N ASP A 153 7.14 -15.87 26.97
CA ASP A 153 6.21 -14.85 27.44
C ASP A 153 6.82 -14.09 28.63
N PHE A 154 7.68 -13.12 28.30
CA PHE A 154 8.45 -12.32 29.26
C PHE A 154 7.89 -10.90 29.33
N GLU A 155 7.20 -10.57 30.42
CA GLU A 155 6.59 -9.26 30.63
C GLU A 155 7.34 -8.43 31.69
N GLY A 156 7.23 -7.10 31.60
CA GLY A 156 7.96 -6.20 32.51
C GLY A 156 9.47 -6.08 32.23
N VAL A 157 9.95 -6.56 31.07
CA VAL A 157 11.37 -6.47 30.67
C VAL A 157 11.88 -5.03 30.75
N ARG A 158 12.86 -4.79 31.64
CA ARG A 158 13.46 -3.46 31.86
C ARG A 158 14.27 -3.03 30.63
N LYS A 159 14.34 -1.73 30.35
CA LYS A 159 15.21 -1.19 29.28
C LYS A 159 16.68 -1.59 29.42
N THR A 160 17.21 -1.49 30.64
CA THR A 160 18.58 -1.84 30.99
C THR A 160 18.57 -2.94 32.04
N ASN A 161 19.43 -3.93 31.85
CA ASN A 161 19.62 -5.07 32.74
C ASN A 161 20.31 -4.65 34.05
N SER A 162 19.70 -4.92 35.20
CA SER A 162 20.19 -4.52 36.52
C SER A 162 21.53 -5.15 36.92
N ILE A 163 21.89 -6.30 36.35
CA ILE A 163 23.09 -7.08 36.72
C ILE A 163 24.30 -6.70 35.85
N THR A 164 24.09 -6.46 34.56
CA THR A 164 25.16 -6.24 33.58
C THR A 164 25.30 -4.79 33.10
N GLY A 165 24.30 -3.93 33.38
CA GLY A 165 24.22 -2.58 32.82
C GLY A 165 24.01 -2.53 31.29
N THR A 166 23.87 -3.68 30.63
CA THR A 166 23.64 -3.80 29.18
C THR A 166 22.16 -3.63 28.85
N SER A 167 21.82 -3.25 27.62
CA SER A 167 20.43 -3.19 27.17
C SER A 167 19.81 -4.59 27.14
N ASN A 168 18.63 -4.78 27.74
CA ASN A 168 17.94 -6.06 27.61
C ASN A 168 17.46 -6.33 26.18
N LYS A 169 17.41 -5.32 25.30
CA LYS A 169 17.13 -5.50 23.86
C LYS A 169 18.10 -6.48 23.22
N ASP A 170 19.38 -6.32 23.54
CA ASP A 170 20.49 -7.07 22.95
C ASP A 170 20.61 -8.44 23.65
N LEU A 171 20.38 -8.48 24.97
CA LEU A 171 20.40 -9.73 25.74
C LEU A 171 19.21 -10.65 25.41
N LEU A 172 18.02 -10.10 25.16
CA LEU A 172 16.82 -10.83 24.73
C LEU A 172 16.97 -11.34 23.29
N GLU A 173 17.53 -10.54 22.39
CA GLU A 173 17.90 -10.98 21.04
C GLU A 173 18.84 -12.18 21.09
N HIS A 174 19.91 -12.11 21.92
CA HIS A 174 20.86 -13.20 22.05
C HIS A 174 20.20 -14.45 22.67
N PHE A 175 19.35 -14.29 23.69
CA PHE A 175 18.55 -15.39 24.25
C PHE A 175 17.69 -16.06 23.18
N MET A 176 16.93 -15.28 22.38
CA MET A 176 16.08 -15.82 21.32
C MET A 176 16.89 -16.46 20.18
N SER A 177 18.03 -15.88 19.80
CA SER A 177 18.94 -16.44 18.81
C SER A 177 19.50 -17.82 19.23
N GLN A 178 19.94 -17.94 20.49
CA GLN A 178 20.40 -19.22 21.04
C GLN A 178 19.26 -20.23 21.25
N LEU A 179 18.09 -19.78 21.71
CA LEU A 179 16.89 -20.59 21.86
C LEU A 179 16.49 -21.21 20.51
N TYR A 180 16.29 -20.37 19.49
CA TYR A 180 15.93 -20.76 18.14
C TYR A 180 16.94 -21.74 17.54
N THR A 181 18.23 -21.42 17.62
CA THR A 181 19.30 -22.27 17.10
C THR A 181 19.28 -23.66 17.75
N ARG A 182 19.13 -23.75 19.09
CA ARG A 182 19.08 -25.03 19.80
C ARG A 182 17.79 -25.80 19.54
N PHE A 183 16.64 -25.13 19.47
CA PHE A 183 15.37 -25.77 19.15
C PHE A 183 15.39 -26.36 17.74
N LYS A 184 15.77 -25.58 16.71
CA LYS A 184 15.85 -26.06 15.33
C LYS A 184 16.92 -27.15 15.14
N SER A 185 17.99 -27.13 15.93
CA SER A 185 19.01 -28.20 15.93
C SER A 185 18.53 -29.50 16.58
N ALA A 186 17.61 -29.41 17.56
CA ALA A 186 17.01 -30.57 18.21
C ALA A 186 15.86 -31.18 17.40
N ASN A 187 15.03 -30.32 16.77
CA ASN A 187 14.04 -30.71 15.77
C ASN A 187 13.73 -29.48 14.88
N PRO A 188 13.94 -29.52 13.55
CA PRO A 188 13.66 -28.38 12.67
C PRO A 188 12.18 -27.98 12.64
N ASP A 189 11.27 -28.93 12.92
CA ASP A 189 9.82 -28.68 12.95
C ASP A 189 9.36 -27.97 14.23
N TYR A 190 10.20 -27.84 15.27
CA TYR A 190 9.80 -27.13 16.48
C TYR A 190 9.49 -25.66 16.19
N HIS A 191 8.32 -25.22 16.64
CA HIS A 191 7.90 -23.82 16.61
C HIS A 191 8.59 -23.03 17.72
N VAL A 192 9.09 -21.84 17.40
CA VAL A 192 9.68 -20.91 18.38
C VAL A 192 9.02 -19.55 18.22
N SER A 193 8.37 -19.09 19.28
CA SER A 193 7.63 -17.82 19.29
C SER A 193 7.94 -16.99 20.53
N ILE A 194 7.63 -15.69 20.45
CA ILE A 194 7.73 -14.74 21.56
C ILE A 194 6.51 -13.81 21.58
N CYS A 195 5.95 -13.60 22.76
CA CYS A 195 4.93 -12.58 23.02
C CYS A 195 5.60 -11.20 23.14
N ALA A 196 4.98 -10.19 22.54
CA ALA A 196 5.38 -8.79 22.64
C ALA A 196 4.17 -7.93 23.07
N PRO A 197 4.35 -6.95 23.96
CA PRO A 197 3.25 -6.13 24.46
C PRO A 197 2.63 -5.28 23.35
N ALA A 198 1.36 -4.87 23.52
CA ALA A 198 0.71 -3.88 22.66
C ALA A 198 1.61 -2.66 22.40
N VAL A 199 2.19 -2.09 23.46
CA VAL A 199 3.09 -0.93 23.38
C VAL A 199 4.45 -1.25 24.02
N ASP A 200 5.50 -1.29 23.20
CA ASP A 200 6.89 -1.47 23.63
C ASP A 200 7.48 -0.20 24.27
N TRP A 201 7.01 0.13 25.48
CA TRP A 201 7.43 1.31 26.25
C TRP A 201 8.95 1.39 26.49
N ASN A 202 9.62 0.23 26.63
CA ASN A 202 11.06 0.15 26.91
C ASN A 202 11.93 0.03 25.64
N ASN A 203 11.33 -0.02 24.44
CA ASN A 203 12.01 -0.18 23.15
C ASN A 203 12.83 -1.49 23.02
N ILE A 204 12.36 -2.56 23.66
CA ILE A 204 12.99 -3.90 23.72
C ILE A 204 12.62 -4.74 22.49
N PHE A 205 11.33 -4.81 22.14
CA PHE A 205 10.79 -5.73 21.14
C PHE A 205 10.84 -5.16 19.72
N ARG A 206 11.01 -3.84 19.57
CA ARG A 206 11.31 -3.13 18.31
C ARG A 206 12.75 -3.43 17.81
N ASN A 207 13.05 -4.69 17.54
CA ASN A 207 14.36 -5.17 17.11
C ASN A 207 14.23 -6.03 15.84
N SER A 208 14.89 -5.62 14.74
CA SER A 208 14.82 -6.32 13.46
C SER A 208 15.51 -7.69 13.46
N ASN A 209 16.53 -7.87 14.30
CA ASN A 209 17.28 -9.13 14.37
C ASN A 209 16.41 -10.28 14.86
N LEU A 210 15.43 -10.00 15.72
CA LEU A 210 14.43 -10.97 16.19
C LEU A 210 13.72 -11.66 15.01
N SER A 211 13.44 -10.96 13.91
CA SER A 211 12.74 -11.52 12.74
C SER A 211 13.47 -12.70 12.07
N SER A 212 14.74 -12.93 12.41
CA SER A 212 15.56 -14.06 11.93
C SER A 212 15.56 -15.28 12.85
N CYS A 213 15.22 -15.12 14.14
CA CYS A 213 15.32 -16.15 15.18
C CYS A 213 13.97 -16.49 15.83
N LEU A 214 12.89 -16.46 15.05
CA LEU A 214 11.54 -16.89 15.45
C LEU A 214 10.75 -17.43 14.26
N ASP A 215 9.76 -18.29 14.55
CA ASP A 215 8.72 -18.71 13.62
C ASP A 215 7.53 -17.76 13.63
N ALA A 216 7.15 -17.26 14.81
CA ALA A 216 6.09 -16.27 14.99
C ALA A 216 6.41 -15.24 16.09
N PHE A 217 6.05 -13.98 15.84
CA PHE A 217 6.16 -12.84 16.76
C PHE A 217 4.73 -12.43 17.11
N LEU A 218 4.34 -12.66 18.37
CA LEU A 218 2.95 -12.62 18.80
C LEU A 218 2.67 -11.26 19.44
N ILE A 219 2.01 -10.35 18.72
CA ILE A 219 1.60 -9.06 19.28
C ILE A 219 0.40 -9.31 20.19
N MET A 220 0.56 -9.04 21.48
CA MET A 220 -0.53 -9.00 22.46
C MET A 220 -1.37 -7.75 22.20
N GLY A 221 -2.29 -7.84 21.23
CA GLY A 221 -3.15 -6.75 20.78
C GLY A 221 -4.32 -6.49 21.71
N TYR A 222 -4.04 -6.25 22.99
CA TYR A 222 -5.02 -6.00 24.04
C TYR A 222 -4.41 -5.20 25.21
N ASP A 223 -5.20 -4.94 26.24
CA ASP A 223 -4.84 -4.17 27.45
C ASP A 223 -4.38 -2.72 27.20
N TYR A 224 -4.75 -2.13 26.05
CA TYR A 224 -4.68 -0.68 25.84
C TYR A 224 -5.53 0.08 26.88
N PHE A 225 -6.66 -0.54 27.28
CA PHE A 225 -7.39 -0.24 28.50
C PHE A 225 -7.47 -1.50 29.36
N TRP A 226 -7.04 -1.40 30.62
CA TRP A 226 -6.87 -2.52 31.55
C TRP A 226 -7.47 -2.19 32.92
N SER A 227 -7.43 -3.14 33.87
CA SER A 227 -8.07 -3.00 35.19
C SER A 227 -7.72 -1.71 35.96
N GLY A 228 -6.50 -1.18 35.81
CA GLY A 228 -6.04 0.06 36.45
C GLY A 228 -6.20 1.34 35.63
N SER A 229 -6.83 1.32 34.45
CA SER A 229 -7.06 2.54 33.66
C SER A 229 -7.91 3.59 34.40
N SER A 230 -7.56 4.87 34.25
CA SER A 230 -8.30 6.02 34.82
C SER A 230 -9.66 6.28 34.17
N ASN A 231 -9.90 5.65 33.03
CA ASN A 231 -11.10 5.78 32.22
C ASN A 231 -11.50 4.37 31.76
N THR A 232 -12.81 4.17 31.62
CA THR A 232 -13.36 3.02 30.89
C THR A 232 -12.93 3.10 29.42
N GLY A 233 -12.81 1.97 28.73
CA GLY A 233 -12.46 2.00 27.31
C GLY A 233 -12.23 0.64 26.68
N PRO A 234 -12.07 0.60 25.35
CA PRO A 234 -11.91 -0.64 24.59
C PRO A 234 -10.63 -1.38 24.97
N VAL A 235 -10.73 -2.68 25.26
CA VAL A 235 -9.56 -3.50 25.60
C VAL A 235 -8.59 -3.63 24.41
N ALA A 236 -9.11 -3.64 23.18
CA ALA A 236 -8.35 -3.68 21.93
C ALA A 236 -8.96 -2.75 20.87
N PRO A 237 -8.77 -1.42 20.92
CA PRO A 237 -9.29 -0.51 19.91
C PRO A 237 -8.66 -0.77 18.54
N LEU A 238 -9.46 -0.67 17.48
CA LEU A 238 -8.96 -0.72 16.10
C LEU A 238 -8.16 0.54 15.73
N ASP A 239 -8.74 1.70 15.99
CA ASP A 239 -8.27 3.04 15.64
C ASP A 239 -8.85 4.05 16.66
N GLY A 240 -8.51 5.33 16.53
CA GLY A 240 -9.12 6.45 17.26
C GLY A 240 -8.51 6.77 18.62
N TYR A 241 -7.37 6.15 18.97
CA TYR A 241 -6.66 6.38 20.24
C TYR A 241 -5.17 6.62 19.99
N THR A 242 -4.45 7.19 20.95
CA THR A 242 -2.98 7.39 20.81
C THR A 242 -2.21 6.06 20.68
N TYR A 243 -2.81 4.97 21.19
CA TYR A 243 -2.30 3.61 21.10
C TYR A 243 -3.49 2.67 20.83
N ASP A 244 -3.41 1.92 19.74
CA ASP A 244 -4.42 0.99 19.26
C ASP A 244 -3.78 -0.12 18.41
N LEU A 245 -4.61 -1.05 17.91
CA LEU A 245 -4.16 -2.16 17.08
C LEU A 245 -3.41 -1.69 15.82
N THR A 246 -3.85 -0.59 15.21
CA THR A 246 -3.24 0.00 14.01
C THR A 246 -1.86 0.58 14.31
N TYR A 247 -1.71 1.32 15.42
CA TYR A 247 -0.42 1.78 15.95
C TYR A 247 0.54 0.61 16.20
N SER A 248 0.09 -0.45 16.87
CA SER A 248 0.96 -1.54 17.30
C SER A 248 1.41 -2.41 16.12
N VAL A 249 0.50 -2.77 15.21
CA VAL A 249 0.85 -3.53 13.99
C VAL A 249 1.79 -2.74 13.09
N SER A 250 1.50 -1.45 12.84
CA SER A 250 2.38 -0.60 12.01
C SER A 250 3.75 -0.39 12.65
N THR A 251 3.80 -0.17 13.97
CA THR A 251 5.04 -0.05 14.75
C THR A 251 5.93 -1.28 14.60
N TYR A 252 5.41 -2.48 14.83
CA TYR A 252 6.22 -3.71 14.79
C TYR A 252 6.61 -4.13 13.37
N LYS A 253 5.77 -3.84 12.35
CA LYS A 253 6.06 -4.12 10.93
C LYS A 253 7.30 -3.40 10.39
N ASN A 254 7.74 -2.31 11.03
CA ASN A 254 9.00 -1.63 10.70
C ASN A 254 10.27 -2.40 11.14
N TYR A 255 10.12 -3.46 11.95
CA TYR A 255 11.23 -4.26 12.48
C TYR A 255 11.07 -5.75 12.16
N ILE A 256 9.85 -6.28 12.32
CA ILE A 256 9.54 -7.70 12.12
C ILE A 256 8.85 -7.90 10.77
N SER A 257 9.28 -8.91 10.02
CA SER A 257 8.65 -9.28 8.75
C SER A 257 7.17 -9.59 8.96
N ALA A 258 6.26 -9.00 8.17
CA ALA A 258 4.81 -9.21 8.33
C ALA A 258 4.41 -10.71 8.32
N SER A 259 5.05 -11.51 7.46
CA SER A 259 4.92 -12.98 7.39
C SER A 259 5.41 -13.75 8.63
N LYS A 260 5.93 -13.06 9.64
CA LYS A 260 6.26 -13.57 10.99
C LYS A 260 5.35 -13.00 12.09
N ILE A 261 4.60 -11.93 11.84
CA ILE A 261 3.74 -11.29 12.85
C ILE A 261 2.41 -12.05 12.96
N VAL A 262 1.99 -12.35 14.19
CA VAL A 262 0.65 -12.84 14.52
C VAL A 262 -0.02 -11.84 15.46
N LEU A 263 -1.21 -11.36 15.10
CA LEU A 263 -1.96 -10.42 15.94
C LEU A 263 -2.89 -11.19 16.90
N LEU A 264 -2.59 -11.19 18.19
CA LEU A 264 -3.46 -11.77 19.22
C LEU A 264 -4.55 -10.76 19.61
N LEU A 265 -5.80 -11.20 19.73
CA LEU A 265 -6.95 -10.38 20.13
C LEU A 265 -7.61 -10.91 21.43
N PRO A 266 -8.30 -10.06 22.20
CA PRO A 266 -8.88 -10.45 23.49
C PRO A 266 -10.21 -11.19 23.33
N PHE A 267 -10.34 -12.34 23.98
CA PHE A 267 -11.62 -13.02 24.22
C PHE A 267 -12.18 -12.66 25.61
N TYR A 268 -11.99 -11.42 26.02
CA TYR A 268 -12.48 -10.87 27.29
C TYR A 268 -12.71 -9.36 27.14
N GLY A 269 -13.41 -8.80 28.12
CA GLY A 269 -13.54 -7.37 28.35
C GLY A 269 -13.14 -7.01 29.78
N PHE A 270 -13.22 -5.72 30.11
CA PHE A 270 -13.16 -5.23 31.48
C PHE A 270 -14.47 -4.49 31.83
N ASP A 271 -14.95 -4.69 33.06
CA ASP A 271 -16.08 -4.00 33.65
C ASP A 271 -15.57 -3.12 34.82
N TRP A 272 -15.68 -1.80 34.69
CA TRP A 272 -15.25 -0.87 35.73
C TRP A 272 -16.44 -0.14 36.35
N PRO A 273 -16.44 0.09 37.68
CA PRO A 273 -17.25 1.15 38.26
C PRO A 273 -16.72 2.52 37.79
N CYS A 274 -17.63 3.41 37.40
CA CYS A 274 -17.31 4.68 36.72
C CYS A 274 -18.26 5.82 37.13
N ALA A 275 -17.97 7.04 36.65
CA ALA A 275 -18.72 8.24 37.03
C ALA A 275 -20.08 8.38 36.34
N SER A 276 -20.26 7.84 35.13
CA SER A 276 -21.48 7.96 34.32
C SER A 276 -21.59 6.84 33.29
N ASP A 277 -22.69 6.79 32.53
CA ASP A 277 -22.88 5.88 31.40
C ASP A 277 -22.35 6.43 30.06
N ALA A 278 -21.74 7.62 30.05
CA ALA A 278 -21.15 8.21 28.86
C ALA A 278 -19.85 7.46 28.48
N ALA A 279 -19.66 7.14 27.20
CA ALA A 279 -18.50 6.37 26.72
C ALA A 279 -17.17 7.00 27.19
N GLY A 280 -16.28 6.19 27.77
CA GLY A 280 -14.98 6.66 28.25
C GLY A 280 -15.02 7.38 29.60
N ALA A 281 -16.10 7.26 30.36
CA ALA A 281 -16.22 7.84 31.70
C ALA A 281 -15.04 7.46 32.61
N GLY A 282 -14.63 8.41 33.45
CA GLY A 282 -13.60 8.20 34.47
C GLY A 282 -13.98 7.07 35.44
N THR A 283 -13.01 6.23 35.78
CA THR A 283 -13.20 5.10 36.70
C THR A 283 -13.27 5.58 38.14
N THR A 284 -14.08 4.91 38.95
CA THR A 284 -14.20 5.15 40.40
C THR A 284 -13.59 4.02 41.24
N GLY A 285 -13.06 2.99 40.57
CA GLY A 285 -12.36 1.85 41.15
C GLY A 285 -11.80 0.92 40.07
N THR A 286 -11.09 -0.12 40.50
CA THR A 286 -10.44 -1.10 39.61
C THR A 286 -11.45 -1.90 38.78
N GLY A 287 -11.12 -2.11 37.50
CA GLY A 287 -11.90 -2.93 36.57
C GLY A 287 -11.75 -4.44 36.82
N THR A 288 -12.84 -5.17 36.66
CA THR A 288 -12.90 -6.64 36.77
C THR A 288 -12.94 -7.26 35.37
N ALA A 289 -12.11 -8.27 35.11
CA ALA A 289 -12.11 -8.95 33.81
C ALA A 289 -13.38 -9.80 33.62
N VAL A 290 -13.98 -9.72 32.43
CA VAL A 290 -15.20 -10.44 32.06
C VAL A 290 -14.93 -11.25 30.79
N VAL A 291 -14.99 -12.58 30.88
CA VAL A 291 -14.81 -13.46 29.70
C VAL A 291 -15.87 -13.18 28.63
N MET A 292 -15.49 -13.22 27.36
CA MET A 292 -16.31 -12.76 26.22
C MET A 292 -17.74 -13.32 26.21
N ARG A 293 -17.94 -14.62 26.45
CA ARG A 293 -19.31 -15.20 26.53
C ARG A 293 -20.21 -14.52 27.58
N ASN A 294 -19.64 -14.07 28.70
CA ASN A 294 -20.38 -13.41 29.77
C ASN A 294 -20.64 -11.95 29.38
N ALA A 295 -19.66 -11.26 28.78
CA ALA A 295 -19.84 -9.89 28.31
C ALA A 295 -20.93 -9.80 27.20
N VAL A 296 -20.95 -10.74 26.26
CA VAL A 296 -22.01 -10.87 25.23
C VAL A 296 -23.39 -11.12 25.87
N ALA A 297 -23.49 -12.00 26.87
CA ALA A 297 -24.76 -12.29 27.56
C ALA A 297 -25.24 -11.09 28.41
N ASN A 298 -24.31 -10.39 29.07
CA ASN A 298 -24.58 -9.17 29.82
C ASN A 298 -25.05 -8.04 28.89
N ALA A 299 -24.48 -7.92 27.69
CA ALA A 299 -24.89 -6.92 26.70
C ALA A 299 -26.34 -7.13 26.19
N GLN A 300 -26.81 -8.39 26.14
CA GLN A 300 -28.23 -8.69 25.87
C GLN A 300 -29.16 -8.26 27.02
N THR A 301 -28.64 -8.14 28.24
CA THR A 301 -29.38 -7.77 29.45
C THR A 301 -29.37 -6.26 29.70
N TYR A 302 -28.23 -5.60 29.52
CA TYR A 302 -28.02 -4.17 29.82
C TYR A 302 -28.10 -3.26 28.59
N GLY A 303 -28.21 -3.83 27.38
CA GLY A 303 -28.26 -3.12 26.12
C GLY A 303 -26.87 -2.89 25.52
N ARG A 304 -26.55 -3.61 24.44
CA ARG A 304 -25.34 -3.43 23.65
C ARG A 304 -25.32 -2.02 23.03
N ARG A 305 -24.24 -1.30 23.31
CA ARG A 305 -23.83 -0.05 22.67
C ARG A 305 -22.61 -0.33 21.79
N TRP A 306 -22.34 0.54 20.82
CA TRP A 306 -21.19 0.46 19.93
C TRP A 306 -20.35 1.73 20.04
N HIS A 307 -19.06 1.63 19.72
CA HIS A 307 -18.17 2.79 19.58
C HIS A 307 -17.43 2.71 18.25
N ASN A 308 -17.78 3.62 17.32
CA ASN A 308 -17.36 3.53 15.92
C ASN A 308 -15.83 3.53 15.75
N ALA A 309 -15.12 4.48 16.36
CA ALA A 309 -13.69 4.68 16.12
C ALA A 309 -12.84 3.45 16.50
N SER A 310 -13.11 2.88 17.68
CA SER A 310 -12.42 1.65 18.12
C SER A 310 -13.02 0.36 17.55
N CYS A 311 -14.11 0.44 16.77
CA CYS A 311 -14.92 -0.70 16.33
C CYS A 311 -15.15 -1.73 17.45
N THR A 312 -15.62 -1.27 18.61
CA THR A 312 -15.72 -2.10 19.83
C THR A 312 -17.09 -1.95 20.50
N PRO A 313 -17.75 -3.06 20.90
CA PRO A 313 -18.99 -3.03 21.66
C PRO A 313 -18.76 -2.76 23.15
N TRP A 314 -19.77 -2.20 23.79
CA TRP A 314 -19.78 -1.95 25.22
C TRP A 314 -21.21 -1.99 25.77
N TYR A 315 -21.38 -1.99 27.08
CA TYR A 315 -22.67 -1.76 27.73
C TYR A 315 -22.48 -0.98 29.02
N ALA A 316 -23.54 -0.34 29.52
CA ALA A 316 -23.52 0.45 30.74
C ALA A 316 -24.75 0.15 31.60
N TYR A 317 -24.57 0.07 32.92
CA TYR A 317 -25.65 -0.25 33.86
C TYR A 317 -25.37 0.36 35.24
N GLN A 318 -26.38 0.39 36.12
CA GLN A 318 -26.18 0.74 37.52
C GLN A 318 -26.26 -0.49 38.43
N SER A 319 -25.36 -0.55 39.41
CA SER A 319 -25.37 -1.51 40.51
C SER A 319 -25.31 -0.74 41.83
N SER A 320 -26.33 -0.89 42.69
CA SER A 320 -26.42 -0.19 43.99
C SER A 320 -26.23 1.35 43.92
N GLY A 321 -26.62 1.97 42.79
CA GLY A 321 -26.45 3.41 42.54
C GLY A 321 -25.09 3.84 41.97
N VAL A 322 -24.14 2.91 41.81
CA VAL A 322 -22.86 3.13 41.13
C VAL A 322 -23.03 2.80 39.65
N TRP A 323 -22.54 3.67 38.75
CA TRP A 323 -22.46 3.36 37.32
C TRP A 323 -21.34 2.37 37.04
N HIS A 324 -21.58 1.46 36.10
CA HIS A 324 -20.63 0.52 35.55
C HIS A 324 -20.62 0.62 34.02
N GLN A 325 -19.46 0.41 33.42
CA GLN A 325 -19.32 0.15 31.98
C GLN A 325 -18.44 -1.08 31.75
N CYS A 326 -18.90 -1.97 30.87
CA CYS A 326 -18.06 -3.03 30.34
C CYS A 326 -17.76 -2.79 28.86
N TRP A 327 -16.49 -2.91 28.51
CA TRP A 327 -16.00 -2.84 27.14
C TRP A 327 -15.33 -4.17 26.81
N TYR A 328 -15.70 -4.75 25.68
CA TYR A 328 -15.38 -6.15 25.32
C TYR A 328 -15.31 -6.32 23.80
N ASP A 329 -14.89 -7.48 23.32
CA ASP A 329 -14.96 -7.84 21.89
C ASP A 329 -16.03 -8.91 21.65
N ASP A 330 -16.64 -8.92 20.47
CA ASP A 330 -17.58 -9.97 20.02
C ASP A 330 -17.40 -10.33 18.54
N ALA A 331 -18.33 -11.11 17.97
CA ALA A 331 -18.25 -11.58 16.59
C ALA A 331 -18.20 -10.44 15.56
N GLU A 332 -18.87 -9.31 15.80
CA GLU A 332 -18.89 -8.17 14.87
C GLU A 332 -17.54 -7.42 14.93
N SER A 333 -17.06 -7.10 16.12
CA SER A 333 -15.79 -6.37 16.27
C SER A 333 -14.58 -7.21 15.87
N LEU A 334 -14.55 -8.51 16.17
CA LEU A 334 -13.49 -9.39 15.69
C LEU A 334 -13.54 -9.60 14.17
N ASN A 335 -14.74 -9.69 13.56
CA ASN A 335 -14.87 -9.75 12.10
C ASN A 335 -14.26 -8.52 11.40
N ILE A 336 -14.30 -7.35 12.03
CA ILE A 336 -13.62 -6.14 11.55
C ILE A 336 -12.12 -6.20 11.87
N LYS A 337 -11.74 -6.41 13.13
CA LYS A 337 -10.33 -6.36 13.60
C LYS A 337 -9.44 -7.43 12.98
N PHE A 338 -9.99 -8.59 12.59
CA PHE A 338 -9.26 -9.60 11.83
C PHE A 338 -8.86 -9.14 10.41
N ASN A 339 -9.45 -8.07 9.85
CA ASN A 339 -9.02 -7.52 8.55
C ASN A 339 -7.55 -7.07 8.58
N LEU A 340 -7.05 -6.55 9.72
CA LEU A 340 -5.65 -6.15 9.89
C LEU A 340 -4.64 -7.24 9.49
N VAL A 341 -5.02 -8.52 9.62
CA VAL A 341 -4.19 -9.66 9.18
C VAL A 341 -3.96 -9.65 7.67
N PHE A 342 -4.98 -9.26 6.90
CA PHE A 342 -4.94 -9.16 5.44
C PHE A 342 -4.35 -7.81 5.03
N ASP A 343 -4.86 -6.70 5.58
CA ASP A 343 -4.47 -5.32 5.27
C ASP A 343 -2.96 -5.09 5.47
N TYR A 344 -2.39 -5.65 6.54
CA TYR A 344 -0.95 -5.55 6.82
C TYR A 344 -0.12 -6.73 6.31
N GLY A 345 -0.76 -7.78 5.76
CA GLY A 345 -0.08 -8.97 5.24
C GLY A 345 0.55 -9.86 6.32
N LEU A 346 -0.08 -9.93 7.49
CA LEU A 346 0.43 -10.64 8.67
C LEU A 346 0.39 -12.17 8.50
N GLN A 347 1.22 -12.90 9.24
CA GLN A 347 1.22 -14.37 9.24
C GLN A 347 -0.16 -14.94 9.63
N GLY A 348 -0.87 -14.24 10.52
CA GLY A 348 -2.17 -14.68 11.00
C GLY A 348 -2.66 -13.92 12.23
N THR A 349 -3.57 -14.55 12.97
CA THR A 349 -4.13 -14.05 14.23
C THR A 349 -4.03 -15.08 15.35
N GLY A 350 -4.31 -14.66 16.57
CA GLY A 350 -4.47 -15.53 17.71
C GLY A 350 -5.42 -14.95 18.75
N MET A 351 -5.57 -15.64 19.89
CA MET A 351 -6.53 -15.24 20.92
C MET A 351 -6.03 -15.48 22.34
N TRP A 352 -6.28 -14.49 23.21
CA TRP A 352 -6.20 -14.62 24.67
C TRP A 352 -7.62 -14.56 25.27
N ALA A 353 -8.24 -15.68 25.64
CA ALA A 353 -7.74 -17.05 25.59
C ALA A 353 -8.85 -18.05 25.22
N LEU A 354 -8.44 -19.25 24.82
CA LEU A 354 -9.33 -20.36 24.50
C LEU A 354 -10.13 -20.80 25.74
N GLY A 355 -11.42 -21.00 25.55
CA GLY A 355 -12.36 -21.30 26.63
C GLY A 355 -12.96 -20.06 27.28
N TYR A 356 -12.85 -18.88 26.66
CA TYR A 356 -13.55 -17.64 27.05
C TYR A 356 -14.65 -17.22 26.06
N GLU A 357 -14.59 -17.70 24.81
CA GLU A 357 -15.45 -17.35 23.70
C GLU A 357 -16.86 -17.97 23.76
N ASN A 358 -17.67 -17.62 22.76
CA ASN A 358 -18.89 -18.35 22.39
C ASN A 358 -18.74 -18.94 20.96
N THR A 359 -19.72 -19.75 20.53
CA THR A 359 -19.67 -20.44 19.23
C THR A 359 -19.67 -19.51 18.01
N ALA A 360 -20.15 -18.26 18.13
CA ALA A 360 -20.19 -17.33 17.01
C ALA A 360 -18.79 -16.89 16.55
N ILE A 361 -17.79 -16.89 17.44
CA ILE A 361 -16.42 -16.49 17.11
C ILE A 361 -15.77 -17.50 16.16
N TRP A 362 -16.05 -18.79 16.33
CA TRP A 362 -15.56 -19.85 15.46
C TRP A 362 -16.12 -19.74 14.03
N ASN A 363 -17.36 -19.25 13.87
CA ASN A 363 -17.92 -18.93 12.55
C ASN A 363 -17.12 -17.79 11.87
N VAL A 364 -16.75 -16.75 12.61
CA VAL A 364 -15.92 -15.64 12.09
C VAL A 364 -14.51 -16.12 11.72
N ILE A 365 -13.88 -16.92 12.58
CA ILE A 365 -12.56 -17.51 12.30
C ILE A 365 -12.61 -18.40 11.04
N SER A 366 -13.68 -19.18 10.88
CA SER A 366 -13.91 -19.95 9.64
C SER A 366 -14.05 -19.03 8.43
N ALA A 367 -14.97 -18.06 8.46
CA ALA A 367 -15.23 -17.15 7.33
C ALA A 367 -14.02 -16.29 6.91
N LYS A 368 -13.07 -16.04 7.82
CA LYS A 368 -11.82 -15.32 7.52
C LYS A 368 -10.66 -16.21 7.09
N PHE A 369 -10.44 -17.32 7.81
CA PHE A 369 -9.17 -18.05 7.76
C PHE A 369 -9.28 -19.47 7.21
N ASN A 370 -10.48 -20.00 6.98
CA ASN A 370 -10.67 -21.31 6.34
C ASN A 370 -10.25 -21.23 4.86
N GLY A 371 -9.06 -21.77 4.57
CA GLY A 371 -8.47 -21.95 3.25
C GLY A 371 -9.17 -22.96 2.34
N THR A 372 -10.32 -23.52 2.73
CA THR A 372 -11.20 -24.29 1.83
C THR A 372 -12.11 -23.37 1.00
N LEU A 373 -11.80 -22.06 0.93
CA LEU A 373 -12.65 -21.03 0.36
C LEU A 373 -11.98 -20.39 -0.87
N SER A 374 -12.30 -20.96 -2.02
CA SER A 374 -12.14 -20.35 -3.35
C SER A 374 -13.43 -20.60 -4.12
N LEU A 375 -13.66 -19.89 -5.23
CA LEU A 375 -14.82 -20.12 -6.12
C LEU A 375 -14.60 -21.31 -7.06
N ALA A 376 -13.67 -22.22 -6.75
CA ALA A 376 -13.40 -23.42 -7.52
C ALA A 376 -14.67 -24.26 -7.73
N GLY A 377 -14.98 -24.56 -8.99
CA GLY A 377 -16.18 -25.29 -9.38
C GLY A 377 -17.46 -24.46 -9.43
N LYS A 378 -17.42 -23.15 -9.11
CA LYS A 378 -18.54 -22.22 -9.35
C LYS A 378 -18.52 -21.69 -10.77
N LYS A 379 -19.70 -21.65 -11.39
CA LYS A 379 -19.94 -21.01 -12.68
C LYS A 379 -20.69 -19.71 -12.47
N ILE A 380 -20.12 -18.59 -12.88
CA ILE A 380 -20.64 -17.27 -12.56
C ILE A 380 -20.83 -16.51 -13.87
N ALA A 381 -22.09 -16.23 -14.21
CA ALA A 381 -22.42 -15.43 -15.38
C ALA A 381 -22.38 -13.95 -15.01
N ILE A 382 -21.55 -13.18 -15.71
CA ILE A 382 -21.41 -11.74 -15.58
C ILE A 382 -21.91 -11.11 -16.88
N ASP A 383 -22.84 -10.19 -16.76
CA ASP A 383 -23.47 -9.48 -17.87
C ASP A 383 -23.11 -7.99 -17.81
N ALA A 384 -22.44 -7.51 -18.86
CA ALA A 384 -22.20 -6.09 -19.04
C ALA A 384 -23.40 -5.49 -19.78
N GLY A 385 -24.23 -4.70 -19.09
CA GLY A 385 -25.42 -4.07 -19.65
C GLY A 385 -25.14 -3.36 -20.98
N HIS A 386 -26.15 -3.26 -21.85
CA HIS A 386 -26.05 -2.55 -23.13
C HIS A 386 -24.88 -3.05 -24.03
N GLY A 387 -24.40 -2.25 -24.98
CA GLY A 387 -23.33 -2.53 -25.93
C GLY A 387 -23.79 -2.56 -27.40
N GLY A 388 -22.93 -2.07 -28.30
CA GLY A 388 -23.12 -2.06 -29.75
C GLY A 388 -23.94 -0.88 -30.24
N SER A 389 -25.13 -1.15 -30.79
CA SER A 389 -26.07 -0.10 -31.21
C SER A 389 -26.93 0.45 -30.07
N ASP A 390 -26.94 -0.24 -28.93
CA ASP A 390 -27.58 0.17 -27.68
C ASP A 390 -26.50 0.63 -26.70
N VAL A 391 -26.29 1.95 -26.54
CA VAL A 391 -25.27 2.52 -25.64
C VAL A 391 -25.75 2.70 -24.19
N GLY A 392 -26.99 2.30 -23.90
CA GLY A 392 -27.66 2.59 -22.62
C GLY A 392 -27.84 4.09 -22.38
N ALA A 393 -27.72 4.50 -21.12
CA ALA A 393 -27.81 5.90 -20.74
C ALA A 393 -26.55 6.70 -21.15
N THR A 394 -26.77 7.86 -21.79
CA THR A 394 -25.71 8.81 -22.19
C THR A 394 -25.13 9.56 -21.00
N GLY A 395 -23.82 9.79 -20.98
CA GLY A 395 -23.14 10.62 -19.98
C GLY A 395 -23.59 12.10 -20.01
N ILE A 396 -23.53 12.78 -18.86
CA ILE A 396 -24.04 14.16 -18.72
C ILE A 396 -23.31 15.20 -19.58
N ASP A 397 -22.04 14.96 -19.93
CA ASP A 397 -21.25 15.83 -20.81
C ASP A 397 -21.53 15.60 -22.31
N GLY A 398 -22.44 14.66 -22.62
CA GLY A 398 -22.96 14.38 -23.97
C GLY A 398 -22.37 13.14 -24.65
N PRO A 399 -22.87 12.78 -25.84
CA PRO A 399 -22.58 11.50 -26.51
C PRO A 399 -21.16 11.36 -27.10
N GLY A 400 -20.26 12.30 -26.78
CA GLY A 400 -18.82 12.19 -27.07
C GLY A 400 -17.99 11.70 -25.86
N PHE A 401 -18.65 11.43 -24.72
CA PHE A 401 -18.06 10.95 -23.48
C PHE A 401 -18.54 9.52 -23.18
N PRO A 402 -17.86 8.77 -22.27
CA PRO A 402 -18.22 7.39 -22.00
C PRO A 402 -19.66 7.22 -21.54
N ASN A 403 -20.36 6.25 -22.12
CA ASN A 403 -21.76 5.95 -21.82
C ASN A 403 -21.87 4.78 -20.82
N GLU A 404 -23.08 4.29 -20.59
CA GLU A 404 -23.32 3.16 -19.70
C GLU A 404 -22.65 1.86 -20.20
N ASP A 405 -22.68 1.59 -21.50
CA ASP A 405 -22.03 0.42 -22.12
C ASP A 405 -20.50 0.37 -21.94
N ASP A 406 -19.82 1.50 -22.00
CA ASP A 406 -18.38 1.66 -21.71
C ASP A 406 -18.07 1.27 -20.26
N PHE A 407 -18.79 1.89 -19.30
CA PHE A 407 -18.51 1.70 -17.88
C PHE A 407 -18.88 0.29 -17.40
N THR A 408 -19.99 -0.27 -17.88
CA THR A 408 -20.43 -1.62 -17.54
C THR A 408 -19.48 -2.68 -18.09
N LEU A 409 -18.92 -2.49 -19.30
CA LEU A 409 -17.91 -3.38 -19.87
C LEU A 409 -16.60 -3.35 -19.07
N ASP A 410 -16.07 -2.17 -18.74
CA ASP A 410 -14.83 -2.04 -17.96
C ASP A 410 -14.96 -2.69 -16.56
N ILE A 411 -16.11 -2.51 -15.89
CA ILE A 411 -16.37 -3.14 -14.59
C ILE A 411 -16.53 -4.66 -14.75
N ALA A 412 -17.31 -5.14 -15.73
CA ALA A 412 -17.51 -6.57 -15.96
C ALA A 412 -16.20 -7.33 -16.27
N LEU A 413 -15.30 -6.73 -17.05
CA LEU A 413 -13.99 -7.30 -17.35
C LEU A 413 -13.10 -7.38 -16.09
N ARG A 414 -13.11 -6.34 -15.24
CA ARG A 414 -12.40 -6.35 -13.94
C ARG A 414 -12.98 -7.42 -12.99
N VAL A 415 -14.31 -7.54 -12.90
CA VAL A 415 -15.00 -8.58 -12.12
C VAL A 415 -14.59 -9.98 -12.60
N LYS A 416 -14.52 -10.19 -13.92
CA LYS A 416 -14.12 -11.47 -14.51
C LYS A 416 -12.69 -11.88 -14.14
N GLU A 417 -11.73 -10.94 -14.12
CA GLU A 417 -10.34 -11.26 -13.71
C GLU A 417 -10.24 -11.62 -12.23
N LEU A 418 -10.97 -10.91 -11.35
CA LEU A 418 -11.03 -11.21 -9.91
C LEU A 418 -11.66 -12.59 -9.62
N LEU A 419 -12.80 -12.89 -10.26
CA LEU A 419 -13.47 -14.18 -10.13
C LEU A 419 -12.63 -15.34 -10.69
N ALA A 420 -11.98 -15.15 -11.84
CA ALA A 420 -11.08 -16.15 -12.42
C ALA A 420 -9.85 -16.40 -11.52
N TYR A 421 -9.30 -15.36 -10.87
CA TYR A 421 -8.23 -15.52 -9.89
C TYR A 421 -8.68 -16.33 -8.66
N ALA A 422 -9.94 -16.19 -8.25
CA ALA A 422 -10.57 -17.04 -7.24
C ALA A 422 -10.94 -18.46 -7.73
N ASN A 423 -10.50 -18.88 -8.93
CA ASN A 423 -10.79 -20.16 -9.58
C ASN A 423 -12.27 -20.37 -10.00
N ALA A 424 -13.07 -19.30 -10.12
CA ALA A 424 -14.38 -19.40 -10.73
C ALA A 424 -14.29 -19.68 -12.24
N THR A 425 -15.24 -20.45 -12.76
CA THR A 425 -15.55 -20.47 -14.20
C THR A 425 -16.42 -19.25 -14.51
N VAL A 426 -15.84 -18.21 -15.11
CA VAL A 426 -16.58 -17.00 -15.47
C VAL A 426 -17.15 -17.12 -16.88
N ILE A 427 -18.42 -16.75 -17.05
CA ILE A 427 -19.11 -16.66 -18.33
C ILE A 427 -19.49 -15.20 -18.54
N LEU A 428 -18.96 -14.56 -19.59
CA LEU A 428 -19.33 -13.20 -19.97
C LEU A 428 -20.37 -13.23 -21.09
N THR A 429 -21.38 -12.35 -21.04
CA THR A 429 -22.33 -12.17 -22.16
C THR A 429 -21.69 -11.46 -23.35
N ARG A 430 -20.85 -10.45 -23.09
CA ARG A 430 -19.96 -9.79 -24.06
C ARG A 430 -18.56 -9.57 -23.48
N GLN A 431 -17.55 -9.54 -24.35
CA GLN A 431 -16.14 -9.22 -23.98
C GLN A 431 -15.62 -7.95 -24.67
N THR A 432 -16.47 -7.33 -25.49
CA THR A 432 -16.21 -6.21 -26.37
C THR A 432 -17.45 -5.32 -26.41
N ASP A 433 -17.33 -4.16 -27.05
CA ASP A 433 -18.49 -3.42 -27.47
C ASP A 433 -19.14 -4.08 -28.71
N THR A 434 -20.33 -4.66 -28.51
CA THR A 434 -21.08 -5.48 -29.47
C THR A 434 -22.50 -5.69 -28.95
N ASP A 435 -23.49 -5.66 -29.85
CA ASP A 435 -24.89 -5.98 -29.52
C ASP A 435 -25.04 -7.41 -28.96
N VAL A 436 -25.79 -7.55 -27.85
CA VAL A 436 -26.25 -8.85 -27.33
C VAL A 436 -27.69 -8.70 -26.85
N ALA A 437 -28.59 -9.52 -27.40
CA ALA A 437 -30.03 -9.41 -27.12
C ALA A 437 -30.39 -9.88 -25.70
N LEU A 438 -31.49 -9.35 -25.12
CA LEU A 438 -31.92 -9.70 -23.76
C LEU A 438 -32.14 -11.22 -23.55
N GLN A 439 -32.73 -11.91 -24.53
CA GLN A 439 -32.86 -13.38 -24.50
C GLN A 439 -31.50 -14.09 -24.66
N GLU A 440 -30.59 -13.55 -25.47
CA GLU A 440 -29.26 -14.13 -25.70
C GLU A 440 -28.39 -14.06 -24.43
N ARG A 441 -28.46 -12.96 -23.67
CA ARG A 441 -27.84 -12.84 -22.33
C ARG A 441 -28.33 -13.94 -21.39
N CYS A 442 -29.64 -14.21 -21.39
CA CYS A 442 -30.24 -15.31 -20.62
C CYS A 442 -29.76 -16.67 -21.14
N ASP A 443 -29.79 -16.90 -22.45
CA ASP A 443 -29.38 -18.16 -23.08
C ASP A 443 -27.91 -18.48 -22.84
N ILE A 444 -27.01 -17.50 -22.84
CA ILE A 444 -25.60 -17.68 -22.49
C ILE A 444 -25.45 -18.24 -21.06
N ALA A 445 -26.12 -17.61 -20.08
CA ALA A 445 -26.09 -18.06 -18.69
C ALA A 445 -26.79 -19.41 -18.45
N ASN A 446 -27.93 -19.62 -19.11
CA ASN A 446 -28.75 -20.82 -19.03
C ASN A 446 -28.03 -22.03 -19.65
N ASN A 447 -27.49 -21.90 -20.86
CA ASN A 447 -26.74 -22.98 -21.53
C ASN A 447 -25.42 -23.29 -20.82
N ALA A 448 -24.75 -22.28 -20.25
CA ALA A 448 -23.59 -22.50 -19.38
C ALA A 448 -23.92 -23.31 -18.12
N ASN A 449 -25.20 -23.31 -17.69
CA ASN A 449 -25.66 -23.79 -16.39
C ASN A 449 -24.89 -23.09 -15.25
N ALA A 450 -24.98 -21.75 -15.20
CA ALA A 450 -24.35 -20.94 -14.16
C ALA A 450 -25.01 -21.13 -12.77
N ASP A 451 -24.22 -21.04 -11.69
CA ASP A 451 -24.70 -21.04 -10.30
C ASP A 451 -25.43 -19.72 -9.96
N ILE A 452 -25.01 -18.59 -10.55
CA ILE A 452 -25.61 -17.26 -10.40
C ILE A 452 -25.43 -16.42 -11.68
N PHE A 453 -26.25 -15.37 -11.81
CA PHE A 453 -26.17 -14.33 -12.84
C PHE A 453 -26.08 -12.93 -12.20
N VAL A 454 -25.15 -12.10 -12.68
CA VAL A 454 -24.97 -10.72 -12.21
C VAL A 454 -24.87 -9.79 -13.41
N SER A 455 -25.92 -9.00 -13.66
CA SER A 455 -25.91 -7.92 -14.63
C SER A 455 -25.49 -6.60 -13.99
N ILE A 456 -24.70 -5.81 -14.71
CA ILE A 456 -24.05 -4.59 -14.24
C ILE A 456 -24.52 -3.44 -15.13
N HIS A 457 -25.08 -2.39 -14.52
CA HIS A 457 -25.75 -1.26 -15.15
C HIS A 457 -25.42 0.09 -14.46
N MET A 458 -25.81 1.20 -15.10
CA MET A 458 -25.68 2.57 -14.58
C MET A 458 -27.00 3.34 -14.68
N ASN A 459 -27.57 3.70 -13.54
CA ASN A 459 -28.92 4.24 -13.48
C ASN A 459 -29.03 5.63 -14.13
N SER A 460 -30.21 5.98 -14.63
CA SER A 460 -30.46 7.29 -15.23
C SER A 460 -31.86 7.80 -14.88
N ALA A 461 -31.91 9.02 -14.33
CA ALA A 461 -33.13 9.68 -13.89
C ALA A 461 -32.92 11.21 -13.87
N THR A 462 -33.64 11.93 -13.01
CA THR A 462 -33.40 13.35 -12.75
C THR A 462 -32.01 13.58 -12.14
N GLU A 463 -31.37 14.72 -12.44
CA GLU A 463 -30.04 15.14 -11.95
C GLU A 463 -29.83 14.99 -10.43
N SER A 464 -30.90 15.04 -9.62
CA SER A 464 -30.86 14.91 -8.16
C SER A 464 -30.84 13.46 -7.64
N ALA A 465 -31.13 12.47 -8.49
CA ALA A 465 -31.11 11.05 -8.14
C ALA A 465 -29.67 10.52 -8.21
N LYS A 466 -29.23 9.86 -7.14
CA LYS A 466 -27.87 9.33 -6.99
C LYS A 466 -27.82 8.14 -6.04
N GLY A 467 -26.73 7.38 -6.09
CA GLY A 467 -26.47 6.23 -5.23
C GLY A 467 -26.63 4.88 -5.90
N THR A 468 -26.35 3.80 -5.17
CA THR A 468 -26.39 2.42 -5.66
C THR A 468 -27.74 1.78 -5.35
N GLU A 469 -28.33 1.04 -6.29
CA GLU A 469 -29.48 0.14 -6.04
C GLU A 469 -29.26 -1.22 -6.73
N THR A 470 -29.75 -2.31 -6.12
CA THR A 470 -29.58 -3.66 -6.69
C THR A 470 -30.90 -4.42 -6.71
N PHE A 471 -31.31 -4.84 -7.90
CA PHE A 471 -32.58 -5.52 -8.18
C PHE A 471 -32.43 -7.04 -8.15
N TYR A 472 -33.48 -7.72 -7.71
CA TYR A 472 -33.64 -9.18 -7.74
C TYR A 472 -35.10 -9.54 -8.10
N TYR A 473 -35.30 -10.70 -8.74
CA TYR A 473 -36.63 -11.10 -9.23
C TYR A 473 -37.70 -11.17 -8.12
N ALA A 474 -38.85 -10.52 -8.34
CA ALA A 474 -39.98 -10.51 -7.43
C ALA A 474 -41.32 -10.46 -8.20
N ASN A 475 -42.16 -11.48 -8.03
CA ASN A 475 -43.45 -11.59 -8.72
C ASN A 475 -44.60 -10.89 -7.95
N SER A 476 -44.43 -10.70 -6.64
CA SER A 476 -45.33 -9.89 -5.79
C SER A 476 -44.65 -9.47 -4.48
N ASP A 477 -45.29 -8.60 -3.68
CA ASP A 477 -44.86 -8.20 -2.33
C ASP A 477 -44.63 -9.37 -1.35
N THR A 478 -45.01 -10.60 -1.70
CA THR A 478 -44.77 -11.82 -0.91
C THR A 478 -44.07 -12.96 -1.67
N ASP A 479 -43.71 -12.78 -2.94
CA ASP A 479 -43.15 -13.83 -3.82
C ASP A 479 -41.84 -13.34 -4.46
N TYR A 480 -40.71 -13.77 -3.89
CA TYR A 480 -39.37 -13.27 -4.19
C TYR A 480 -38.38 -14.41 -4.43
N SER A 481 -37.39 -14.18 -5.31
CA SER A 481 -36.18 -15.00 -5.33
C SER A 481 -35.37 -14.78 -4.05
N VAL A 482 -35.49 -15.68 -3.07
CA VAL A 482 -34.78 -15.60 -1.77
C VAL A 482 -33.26 -15.62 -1.97
N GLU A 483 -32.76 -16.47 -2.87
CA GLU A 483 -31.33 -16.52 -3.21
C GLU A 483 -30.89 -15.28 -3.99
N GLY A 484 -31.69 -14.80 -4.94
CA GLY A 484 -31.43 -13.55 -5.67
C GLY A 484 -31.38 -12.34 -4.72
N LYS A 485 -32.27 -12.30 -3.72
CA LYS A 485 -32.24 -11.30 -2.65
C LYS A 485 -30.96 -11.38 -1.82
N ARG A 486 -30.54 -12.57 -1.38
CA ARG A 486 -29.27 -12.71 -0.64
C ARG A 486 -28.07 -12.25 -1.48
N LEU A 487 -28.06 -12.57 -2.78
CA LEU A 487 -27.01 -12.12 -3.70
C LEU A 487 -27.01 -10.58 -3.83
N ALA A 488 -28.20 -9.98 -4.00
CA ALA A 488 -28.36 -8.54 -4.08
C ALA A 488 -27.89 -7.83 -2.79
N GLU A 489 -28.25 -8.37 -1.62
CA GLU A 489 -27.89 -7.76 -0.33
C GLU A 489 -26.37 -7.77 -0.08
N ASN A 490 -25.66 -8.82 -0.50
CA ASN A 490 -24.21 -8.88 -0.39
C ASN A 490 -23.51 -7.93 -1.38
N VAL A 491 -23.97 -7.87 -2.64
CA VAL A 491 -23.38 -7.00 -3.67
C VAL A 491 -23.68 -5.52 -3.40
N GLN A 492 -24.91 -5.18 -3.01
CA GLN A 492 -25.32 -3.83 -2.60
C GLN A 492 -24.42 -3.31 -1.46
N ALA A 493 -24.28 -4.09 -0.38
CA ALA A 493 -23.48 -3.71 0.77
C ALA A 493 -21.99 -3.51 0.41
N GLY A 494 -21.44 -4.37 -0.45
CA GLY A 494 -20.08 -4.22 -0.97
C GLY A 494 -19.89 -2.92 -1.74
N ILE A 495 -20.77 -2.60 -2.70
CA ILE A 495 -20.62 -1.44 -3.59
C ILE A 495 -20.76 -0.14 -2.77
N VAL A 496 -21.79 -0.04 -1.93
CA VAL A 496 -21.99 1.08 -1.01
C VAL A 496 -20.76 1.28 -0.12
N SER A 497 -20.24 0.21 0.48
CA SER A 497 -19.09 0.29 1.40
C SER A 497 -17.76 0.66 0.72
N ARG A 498 -17.54 0.32 -0.56
CA ARG A 498 -16.28 0.66 -1.26
C ARG A 498 -16.33 1.94 -2.08
N LEU A 499 -17.49 2.33 -2.61
CA LEU A 499 -17.62 3.58 -3.36
C LEU A 499 -17.91 4.77 -2.46
N GLY A 500 -18.62 4.58 -1.34
CA GLY A 500 -19.18 5.66 -0.54
C GLY A 500 -20.43 6.29 -1.17
N THR A 501 -21.12 5.55 -2.04
CA THR A 501 -22.37 5.95 -2.67
C THR A 501 -23.50 6.07 -1.65
N TYR A 502 -24.54 6.84 -2.01
CA TYR A 502 -25.77 6.85 -1.23
C TYR A 502 -26.46 5.48 -1.33
N ASP A 503 -26.77 4.84 -0.20
CA ASP A 503 -27.45 3.55 -0.21
C ASP A 503 -28.95 3.73 -0.49
N ARG A 504 -29.43 3.06 -1.54
CA ARG A 504 -30.84 3.05 -1.94
C ARG A 504 -31.50 1.69 -1.69
N GLY A 505 -30.76 0.75 -1.09
CA GLY A 505 -31.20 -0.60 -0.75
C GLY A 505 -31.31 -1.55 -1.94
N THR A 506 -31.68 -2.80 -1.62
CA THR A 506 -32.06 -3.80 -2.61
C THR A 506 -33.54 -3.74 -2.91
N LYS A 507 -33.94 -4.08 -4.14
CA LYS A 507 -35.33 -3.97 -4.62
C LYS A 507 -35.82 -5.26 -5.25
N GLY A 508 -37.06 -5.64 -4.92
CA GLY A 508 -37.80 -6.59 -5.72
C GLY A 508 -38.18 -5.96 -7.05
N ASP A 509 -37.85 -6.63 -8.15
CA ASP A 509 -38.25 -6.26 -9.51
C ASP A 509 -39.72 -6.66 -9.77
N TYR A 510 -40.64 -5.91 -9.16
CA TYR A 510 -42.08 -6.14 -9.32
C TYR A 510 -42.56 -5.70 -10.71
N PRO A 511 -43.54 -6.41 -11.32
CA PRO A 511 -43.92 -6.20 -12.71
C PRO A 511 -44.80 -4.94 -12.89
N TYR A 512 -44.18 -3.76 -12.94
CA TYR A 512 -44.88 -2.50 -13.20
C TYR A 512 -45.40 -2.49 -14.65
N PHE A 513 -46.71 -2.33 -14.84
CA PHE A 513 -47.42 -2.55 -16.10
C PHE A 513 -47.25 -3.94 -16.75
N GLY A 514 -46.84 -4.96 -15.98
CA GLY A 514 -46.77 -6.36 -16.45
C GLY A 514 -45.45 -6.79 -17.10
N TYR A 515 -44.38 -6.01 -16.94
CA TYR A 515 -43.03 -6.35 -17.42
C TYR A 515 -42.03 -6.33 -16.26
N HIS A 516 -41.11 -7.29 -16.27
CA HIS A 516 -39.95 -7.38 -15.38
C HIS A 516 -38.68 -6.89 -16.10
N LEU A 517 -37.61 -6.63 -15.34
CA LEU A 517 -36.25 -6.58 -15.89
C LEU A 517 -35.94 -7.94 -16.51
N TYR A 518 -35.88 -7.98 -17.86
CA TYR A 518 -35.99 -9.22 -18.64
C TYR A 518 -35.03 -10.32 -18.18
N VAL A 519 -33.78 -9.95 -17.92
CA VAL A 519 -32.72 -10.87 -17.51
C VAL A 519 -32.92 -11.45 -16.11
N LEU A 520 -33.71 -10.84 -15.24
CA LEU A 520 -34.04 -11.40 -13.91
C LEU A 520 -35.15 -12.46 -13.97
N ALA A 521 -36.04 -12.35 -14.97
CA ALA A 521 -37.21 -13.22 -15.13
C ALA A 521 -36.96 -14.44 -16.05
N HIS A 522 -35.93 -14.41 -16.91
CA HIS A 522 -35.68 -15.45 -17.93
C HIS A 522 -34.37 -16.23 -17.73
N THR A 523 -33.64 -15.98 -16.64
CA THR A 523 -32.50 -16.80 -16.18
C THR A 523 -32.95 -17.90 -15.21
N ASN A 524 -32.38 -19.10 -15.34
CA ASN A 524 -32.73 -20.29 -14.56
C ASN A 524 -32.00 -20.40 -13.20
N MET A 525 -31.21 -19.40 -12.82
CA MET A 525 -30.41 -19.36 -11.59
C MET A 525 -30.63 -18.04 -10.83
N PRO A 526 -30.22 -17.92 -9.55
CA PRO A 526 -30.31 -16.67 -8.80
C PRO A 526 -29.63 -15.52 -9.54
N ALA A 527 -30.42 -14.50 -9.86
CA ALA A 527 -30.04 -13.40 -10.73
C ALA A 527 -30.22 -12.05 -10.03
N ILE A 528 -29.29 -11.13 -10.30
CA ILE A 528 -29.38 -9.72 -9.90
C ILE A 528 -28.99 -8.78 -11.05
N LEU A 529 -29.49 -7.54 -10.96
CA LEU A 529 -29.05 -6.42 -11.78
C LEU A 529 -28.63 -5.31 -10.80
N THR A 530 -27.36 -4.89 -10.86
CA THR A 530 -26.81 -3.87 -9.95
C THR A 530 -26.56 -2.56 -10.70
N GLU A 531 -27.23 -1.52 -10.21
CA GLU A 531 -27.09 -0.14 -10.65
C GLU A 531 -25.99 0.49 -9.82
N VAL A 532 -24.77 0.53 -10.34
CA VAL A 532 -23.57 0.86 -9.55
C VAL A 532 -23.66 2.29 -9.00
N CYS A 533 -24.11 3.23 -9.83
CA CYS A 533 -24.40 4.63 -9.49
C CYS A 533 -25.25 5.29 -10.60
N PHE A 534 -25.65 6.55 -10.44
CA PHE A 534 -26.45 7.27 -11.45
C PHE A 534 -25.56 8.02 -12.45
N ILE A 535 -25.52 7.58 -13.71
CA ILE A 535 -24.78 8.29 -14.78
C ILE A 535 -25.35 9.69 -15.03
N SER A 536 -26.64 9.90 -14.76
CA SER A 536 -27.35 11.18 -14.87
C SER A 536 -27.03 12.19 -13.75
N ASN A 537 -26.18 11.85 -12.78
CA ASN A 537 -25.84 12.73 -11.66
C ASN A 537 -24.35 13.12 -11.69
N ALA A 538 -24.05 14.42 -11.67
CA ALA A 538 -22.68 14.90 -11.78
C ALA A 538 -21.72 14.41 -10.69
N SER A 539 -22.18 14.05 -9.49
CA SER A 539 -21.30 13.50 -8.44
C SER A 539 -20.97 12.04 -8.72
N ASP A 540 -21.96 11.25 -9.12
CA ASP A 540 -21.82 9.83 -9.43
C ASP A 540 -21.06 9.64 -10.76
N PHE A 541 -21.35 10.45 -11.79
CA PHE A 541 -20.65 10.46 -13.08
C PHE A 541 -19.16 10.80 -12.94
N ASN A 542 -18.81 11.89 -12.25
CA ASN A 542 -17.40 12.25 -12.00
C ASN A 542 -16.69 11.20 -11.14
N MET A 543 -17.41 10.53 -10.23
CA MET A 543 -16.86 9.40 -9.48
C MET A 543 -16.57 8.21 -10.40
N ILE A 544 -17.53 7.72 -11.17
CA ILE A 544 -17.39 6.48 -11.96
C ILE A 544 -16.54 6.66 -13.23
N SER A 545 -16.38 7.90 -13.69
CA SER A 545 -15.39 8.27 -14.72
C SER A 545 -13.94 7.97 -14.29
N ASN A 546 -13.66 7.89 -12.98
CA ASN A 546 -12.35 7.50 -12.46
C ASN A 546 -12.15 5.96 -12.52
N PRO A 547 -11.09 5.43 -13.18
CA PRO A 547 -10.81 3.99 -13.24
C PRO A 547 -10.52 3.32 -11.88
N ASP A 548 -10.04 4.07 -10.87
CA ASP A 548 -9.90 3.56 -9.50
C ASP A 548 -11.27 3.26 -8.87
N LYS A 549 -12.30 4.06 -9.19
CA LYS A 549 -13.66 3.84 -8.70
C LYS A 549 -14.35 2.69 -9.42
N ARG A 550 -14.10 2.49 -10.72
CA ARG A 550 -14.56 1.28 -11.44
C ARG A 550 -13.86 0.01 -10.95
N THR A 551 -12.58 0.12 -10.55
CA THR A 551 -11.88 -0.95 -9.83
C THR A 551 -12.55 -1.26 -8.49
N LEU A 552 -12.85 -0.25 -7.66
CA LEU A 552 -13.53 -0.44 -6.39
C LEU A 552 -14.96 -1.02 -6.53
N ALA A 553 -15.68 -0.66 -7.60
CA ALA A 553 -16.97 -1.26 -7.95
C ALA A 553 -16.83 -2.75 -8.31
N ALA A 554 -15.86 -3.10 -9.17
CA ALA A 554 -15.59 -4.49 -9.54
C ALA A 554 -15.14 -5.35 -8.34
N LEU A 555 -14.29 -4.80 -7.48
CA LEU A 555 -13.84 -5.42 -6.24
C LEU A 555 -15.02 -5.65 -5.27
N ALA A 556 -15.92 -4.69 -5.14
CA ALA A 556 -17.13 -4.82 -4.35
C ALA A 556 -18.11 -5.89 -4.87
N ILE A 557 -18.32 -5.96 -6.19
CA ILE A 557 -19.16 -7.00 -6.82
C ILE A 557 -18.55 -8.38 -6.56
N TYR A 558 -17.22 -8.53 -6.74
CA TYR A 558 -16.48 -9.74 -6.42
C TYR A 558 -16.61 -10.16 -4.95
N GLU A 559 -16.46 -9.22 -4.02
CA GLU A 559 -16.58 -9.48 -2.58
C GLU A 559 -18.02 -9.83 -2.17
N GLY A 560 -19.03 -9.19 -2.77
CA GLY A 560 -20.44 -9.54 -2.57
C GLY A 560 -20.80 -10.92 -3.11
N ILE A 561 -20.26 -11.30 -4.27
CA ILE A 561 -20.37 -12.67 -4.82
C ILE A 561 -19.71 -13.69 -3.87
N CYS A 562 -18.53 -13.37 -3.32
CA CYS A 562 -17.86 -14.22 -2.34
C CYS A 562 -18.72 -14.39 -1.06
N GLY A 563 -19.26 -13.29 -0.52
CA GLY A 563 -20.17 -13.29 0.63
C GLY A 563 -21.44 -14.12 0.39
N TYR A 564 -22.06 -14.00 -0.79
CA TYR A 564 -23.23 -14.80 -1.17
C TYR A 564 -22.98 -16.32 -1.13
N PHE A 565 -21.79 -16.75 -1.58
CA PHE A 565 -21.35 -18.16 -1.53
C PHE A 565 -20.76 -18.58 -0.18
N GLY A 566 -20.60 -17.65 0.77
CA GLY A 566 -19.96 -17.91 2.07
C GLY A 566 -18.45 -18.17 2.00
N VAL A 567 -17.78 -17.69 0.93
CA VAL A 567 -16.33 -17.86 0.74
C VAL A 567 -15.57 -16.57 1.09
N SER A 568 -14.36 -16.70 1.62
CA SER A 568 -13.44 -15.58 1.76
C SER A 568 -13.02 -15.07 0.37
N PRO A 569 -13.02 -13.76 0.09
CA PRO A 569 -12.41 -13.25 -1.12
C PRO A 569 -10.91 -13.57 -1.15
N VAL A 570 -10.42 -14.09 -2.28
CA VAL A 570 -8.99 -14.34 -2.50
C VAL A 570 -8.34 -13.05 -3.00
N TYR A 571 -7.33 -12.56 -2.28
CA TYR A 571 -6.53 -11.39 -2.66
C TYR A 571 -5.13 -11.85 -3.09
N ALA A 572 -4.69 -11.47 -4.29
CA ALA A 572 -3.28 -11.60 -4.64
C ALA A 572 -2.50 -10.40 -4.11
N SER A 573 -1.18 -10.55 -4.02
CA SER A 573 -0.29 -9.39 -4.22
C SER A 573 0.28 -9.53 -5.63
N ALA A 574 0.26 -8.46 -6.43
CA ALA A 574 0.98 -8.46 -7.69
C ALA A 574 2.48 -8.74 -7.44
N GLY A 575 3.00 -9.79 -8.11
CA GLY A 575 4.41 -10.16 -8.09
C GLY A 575 5.19 -9.14 -8.92
N ILE A 576 5.64 -8.08 -8.25
CA ILE A 576 6.31 -6.93 -8.87
C ILE A 576 7.83 -7.10 -8.72
N SER A 577 8.53 -7.06 -9.84
CA SER A 577 9.98 -7.14 -9.95
C SER A 577 10.52 -5.87 -10.64
N ILE A 578 11.45 -5.19 -9.97
CA ILE A 578 11.90 -3.85 -10.36
C ILE A 578 13.37 -3.93 -10.77
N ALA A 579 13.65 -3.59 -12.03
CA ALA A 579 15.00 -3.63 -12.58
C ALA A 579 15.67 -2.26 -12.38
N TYR A 580 16.82 -2.26 -11.70
CA TYR A 580 17.64 -1.08 -11.47
C TYR A 580 18.74 -0.99 -12.53
N PRO A 581 18.98 0.18 -13.15
CA PRO A 581 20.32 0.54 -13.61
C PRO A 581 21.28 0.48 -12.40
N SER A 582 22.44 -0.14 -12.55
CA SER A 582 23.30 -0.48 -11.41
C SER A 582 23.95 0.74 -10.74
N ASN A 583 23.83 0.80 -9.40
CA ASN A 583 24.56 1.63 -8.44
C ASN A 583 24.06 3.07 -8.21
N ASN A 584 24.29 3.57 -6.99
CA ASN A 584 24.03 4.96 -6.54
C ASN A 584 25.10 5.93 -7.10
N SER A 585 25.24 5.98 -8.42
CA SER A 585 26.18 6.89 -9.11
C SER A 585 25.47 8.17 -9.57
N ALA A 586 26.21 9.27 -9.69
CA ALA A 586 25.67 10.51 -10.27
C ALA A 586 25.20 10.26 -11.72
N ILE A 587 23.96 10.64 -12.02
CA ILE A 587 23.38 10.38 -13.34
C ILE A 587 23.63 11.56 -14.26
N THR A 588 24.03 11.27 -15.51
CA THR A 588 24.18 12.24 -16.59
C THR A 588 23.47 11.73 -17.86
N GLY A 589 22.69 12.59 -18.52
CA GLY A 589 21.89 12.26 -19.70
C GLY A 589 20.53 11.62 -19.34
N THR A 590 20.04 10.72 -20.21
CA THR A 590 18.71 10.09 -20.06
C THR A 590 18.81 8.69 -19.48
N THR A 591 18.20 8.46 -18.31
CA THR A 591 18.08 7.14 -17.68
C THR A 591 16.68 6.56 -17.83
N LYS A 592 16.60 5.27 -18.13
CA LYS A 592 15.34 4.53 -18.22
C LYS A 592 15.10 3.70 -16.96
N PHE A 593 13.87 3.78 -16.45
CA PHE A 593 13.38 2.98 -15.33
C PHE A 593 12.26 2.08 -15.87
N SER A 594 12.32 0.78 -15.60
CA SER A 594 11.37 -0.22 -16.11
C SER A 594 10.94 -1.17 -15.00
N VAL A 595 9.63 -1.43 -14.93
CA VAL A 595 9.04 -2.32 -13.93
C VAL A 595 8.29 -3.46 -14.61
N SER A 596 8.57 -4.69 -14.18
CA SER A 596 7.86 -5.89 -14.61
C SER A 596 6.96 -6.43 -13.49
N TYR A 597 5.85 -7.06 -13.87
CA TYR A 597 4.80 -7.49 -12.96
C TYR A 597 4.15 -8.77 -13.46
N SER A 598 3.87 -9.70 -12.55
CA SER A 598 3.59 -11.11 -12.85
C SER A 598 2.26 -11.40 -13.55
N ASN A 599 1.27 -10.50 -13.46
CA ASN A 599 0.05 -10.53 -14.26
C ASN A 599 -0.39 -9.09 -14.52
N LYS A 600 -0.66 -8.75 -15.79
CA LYS A 600 -0.97 -7.39 -16.23
C LYS A 600 -2.42 -6.99 -15.99
N ASN A 601 -3.31 -7.96 -15.97
CA ASN A 601 -4.75 -7.75 -15.82
C ASN A 601 -5.15 -7.41 -14.37
N LEU A 602 -4.22 -7.54 -13.42
CA LEU A 602 -4.44 -7.37 -11.99
C LEU A 602 -3.96 -6.00 -11.47
N LEU A 603 -3.71 -5.05 -12.37
CA LEU A 603 -3.39 -3.65 -12.04
C LEU A 603 -4.63 -2.76 -12.15
N SER A 604 -4.73 -1.75 -11.30
CA SER A 604 -5.76 -0.70 -11.35
C SER A 604 -5.19 0.65 -11.78
N ALA A 605 -4.02 1.01 -11.26
CA ALA A 605 -3.30 2.23 -11.63
C ALA A 605 -1.78 2.03 -11.60
N CYS A 606 -1.07 2.80 -12.43
CA CYS A 606 0.38 2.87 -12.45
C CYS A 606 0.83 4.34 -12.56
N ARG A 607 1.61 4.79 -11.58
CA ARG A 607 2.02 6.20 -11.44
C ARG A 607 3.52 6.30 -11.17
N TRP A 608 4.18 7.20 -11.89
CA TRP A 608 5.53 7.67 -11.57
C TRP A 608 5.44 9.11 -11.07
N ARG A 609 6.29 9.46 -10.10
CA ARG A 609 6.39 10.80 -9.52
C ARG A 609 7.84 11.09 -9.19
N ILE A 610 8.29 12.34 -9.30
CA ILE A 610 9.62 12.78 -8.88
C ILE A 610 9.46 14.00 -7.99
N ASP A 611 10.01 13.96 -6.77
CA ASP A 611 10.02 15.10 -5.86
C ASP A 611 11.42 15.72 -5.69
N ALA A 612 11.41 17.03 -5.45
CA ALA A 612 12.50 17.71 -4.77
C ALA A 612 12.70 17.15 -3.34
N GLY A 613 13.92 17.25 -2.81
CA GLY A 613 14.19 16.86 -1.42
C GLY A 613 13.38 17.70 -0.42
N ALA A 614 13.27 17.20 0.82
CA ALA A 614 12.32 17.67 1.85
C ALA A 614 12.54 19.09 2.44
N TRP A 615 13.08 20.03 1.67
CA TRP A 615 13.42 21.40 2.08
C TRP A 615 13.10 22.49 1.03
N GLU A 616 12.46 22.15 -0.10
CA GLU A 616 12.09 23.10 -1.16
C GLU A 616 10.59 23.04 -1.48
N ASP A 617 10.01 24.17 -1.92
CA ASP A 617 8.64 24.22 -2.42
C ASP A 617 8.46 23.30 -3.65
N ALA A 618 7.41 22.48 -3.63
CA ALA A 618 7.34 21.28 -4.45
C ALA A 618 7.20 21.56 -5.96
N TYR A 619 8.18 21.08 -6.74
CA TYR A 619 8.06 20.87 -8.19
C TYR A 619 8.04 19.36 -8.45
N SER A 620 6.84 18.78 -8.59
CA SER A 620 6.64 17.34 -8.76
C SER A 620 6.15 17.00 -10.17
N LYS A 621 6.96 16.30 -10.97
CA LYS A 621 6.57 15.80 -12.30
C LYS A 621 5.96 14.39 -12.13
N GLU A 622 4.74 14.20 -12.61
CA GLU A 622 4.00 12.94 -12.49
C GLU A 622 3.59 12.39 -13.86
N TRP A 623 3.51 11.06 -13.97
CA TRP A 623 3.03 10.34 -15.16
C TRP A 623 2.09 9.21 -14.75
N PHE A 624 0.91 9.17 -15.36
CA PHE A 624 -0.08 8.12 -15.20
C PHE A 624 -0.09 7.23 -16.45
N PHE A 625 -0.19 5.91 -16.26
CA PHE A 625 -0.19 4.93 -17.36
C PHE A 625 -1.43 4.05 -17.29
N ASN A 626 -2.11 3.89 -18.43
CA ASN A 626 -3.23 2.96 -18.56
C ASN A 626 -2.75 1.51 -18.36
N THR A 627 -3.59 0.72 -17.68
CA THR A 627 -3.31 -0.66 -17.28
C THR A 627 -3.17 -1.59 -18.48
N GLY A 628 -1.96 -2.15 -18.69
CA GLY A 628 -1.74 -3.20 -19.70
C GLY A 628 -0.33 -3.24 -20.32
N GLN A 629 0.41 -2.13 -20.33
CA GLN A 629 1.75 -2.05 -20.95
C GLN A 629 2.89 -1.90 -19.91
N GLU A 630 4.08 -2.41 -20.26
CA GLU A 630 5.28 -2.27 -19.43
C GLU A 630 5.70 -0.81 -19.31
N SER A 631 5.47 -0.23 -18.14
CA SER A 631 5.73 1.17 -17.86
C SER A 631 7.23 1.43 -17.79
N THR A 632 7.75 2.06 -18.84
CA THR A 632 9.13 2.55 -18.90
C THR A 632 9.13 4.07 -18.93
N VAL A 633 9.61 4.70 -17.86
CA VAL A 633 9.83 6.16 -17.82
C VAL A 633 11.28 6.47 -18.16
N SER A 634 11.47 7.47 -19.02
CA SER A 634 12.79 8.02 -19.35
C SER A 634 12.95 9.35 -18.63
N ILE A 635 13.85 9.43 -17.66
CA ILE A 635 14.17 10.65 -16.91
C ILE A 635 15.42 11.27 -17.52
N ASN A 636 15.34 12.54 -17.92
CA ASN A 636 16.45 13.30 -18.49
C ASN A 636 17.04 14.22 -17.42
N THR A 637 18.37 14.23 -17.25
CA THR A 637 19.05 15.07 -16.24
C THR A 637 19.03 16.56 -16.57
N TYR A 638 18.65 16.95 -17.79
CA TYR A 638 18.51 18.36 -18.13
C TYR A 638 17.21 18.97 -17.60
N ASP A 639 16.14 18.19 -17.42
CA ASP A 639 14.83 18.63 -16.87
C ASP A 639 14.91 19.14 -15.41
N PHE A 640 15.98 18.84 -14.67
CA PHE A 640 16.08 19.08 -13.22
C PHE A 640 17.30 19.93 -12.84
N ALA A 641 17.14 20.72 -11.77
CA ALA A 641 18.25 21.40 -11.11
C ALA A 641 19.16 20.39 -10.38
N CYS A 642 20.41 20.79 -10.09
CA CYS A 642 21.38 19.91 -9.45
C CYS A 642 21.02 19.55 -8.00
N GLY A 643 21.63 18.48 -7.51
CA GLY A 643 21.45 17.95 -6.16
C GLY A 643 20.54 16.72 -6.09
N TYR A 644 20.09 16.39 -4.88
CA TYR A 644 19.34 15.16 -4.61
C TYR A 644 17.85 15.30 -4.96
N ARG A 645 17.26 14.24 -5.51
CA ARG A 645 15.83 14.10 -5.81
C ARG A 645 15.36 12.69 -5.46
N THR A 646 14.08 12.54 -5.15
CA THR A 646 13.49 11.22 -4.90
C THR A 646 12.54 10.87 -6.04
N VAL A 647 12.87 9.85 -6.82
CA VAL A 647 11.92 9.23 -7.75
C VAL A 647 11.06 8.26 -6.94
N TYR A 648 9.75 8.38 -7.11
CA TYR A 648 8.75 7.47 -6.59
C TYR A 648 8.09 6.74 -7.75
N PHE A 649 7.81 5.46 -7.52
CA PHE A 649 6.93 4.68 -8.38
C PHE A 649 5.86 4.03 -7.52
N GLU A 650 4.60 4.17 -7.92
CA GLU A 650 3.42 3.66 -7.24
C GLU A 650 2.64 2.75 -8.20
N LEU A 651 2.56 1.46 -7.88
CA LEU A 651 1.56 0.56 -8.47
C LEU A 651 0.40 0.40 -7.51
N ARG A 652 -0.81 0.48 -8.04
CA ARG A 652 -2.03 0.01 -7.39
C ARG A 652 -2.54 -1.22 -8.13
N ASP A 653 -2.85 -2.28 -7.39
CA ASP A 653 -3.46 -3.49 -7.94
C ASP A 653 -5.00 -3.46 -7.85
N LEU A 654 -5.70 -4.42 -8.48
CA LEU A 654 -7.17 -4.43 -8.51
C LEU A 654 -7.83 -4.56 -7.12
N TRP A 655 -7.09 -4.99 -6.10
CA TRP A 655 -7.56 -5.07 -4.71
C TRP A 655 -7.30 -3.77 -3.92
N GLY A 656 -6.66 -2.78 -4.55
CA GLY A 656 -6.36 -1.48 -3.98
C GLY A 656 -5.03 -1.40 -3.22
N ASN A 657 -4.23 -2.48 -3.18
CA ASN A 657 -2.93 -2.44 -2.51
C ASN A 657 -1.98 -1.51 -3.28
N THR A 658 -1.38 -0.56 -2.57
CA THR A 658 -0.29 0.25 -3.11
C THR A 658 1.06 -0.43 -2.84
N LYS A 659 1.85 -0.68 -3.89
CA LYS A 659 3.31 -0.88 -3.76
C LYS A 659 4.04 0.35 -4.24
N THR A 660 4.74 1.01 -3.33
CA THR A 660 5.73 2.03 -3.65
C THR A 660 7.14 1.43 -3.74
N THR A 661 7.98 2.01 -4.60
CA THR A 661 9.44 1.99 -4.43
C THR A 661 9.99 3.40 -4.59
N THR A 662 11.20 3.63 -4.10
CA THR A 662 11.89 4.92 -4.20
C THR A 662 13.34 4.78 -4.65
N TRP A 663 13.82 5.79 -5.37
CA TRP A 663 15.22 5.96 -5.74
C TRP A 663 15.69 7.37 -5.38
N ASN A 664 16.77 7.47 -4.61
CA ASN A 664 17.44 8.75 -4.37
C ASN A 664 18.46 8.98 -5.49
N LEU A 665 18.22 9.96 -6.35
CA LEU A 665 19.11 10.32 -7.46
C LEU A 665 19.90 11.57 -7.13
N CYS A 666 21.19 11.60 -7.47
CA CYS A 666 21.99 12.83 -7.48
C CYS A 666 22.13 13.32 -8.93
N PHE A 667 21.64 14.53 -9.20
CA PHE A 667 21.72 15.20 -10.50
C PHE A 667 22.91 16.17 -10.52
N THR A 668 23.83 15.96 -11.46
CA THR A 668 24.93 16.89 -11.76
C THR A 668 24.71 17.52 -13.14
N ARG A 669 25.00 18.82 -13.28
CA ARG A 669 24.88 19.55 -14.55
C ARG A 669 26.26 20.05 -14.99
N ASN A 670 26.61 19.82 -16.26
CA ASN A 670 27.93 20.17 -16.81
C ASN A 670 28.29 21.65 -16.59
N LEU A 671 29.36 21.88 -15.81
CA LEU A 671 30.09 23.14 -15.75
C LEU A 671 31.12 23.22 -16.88
N ALA A 672 31.48 24.44 -17.29
CA ALA A 672 32.54 24.70 -18.26
C ALA A 672 33.64 25.54 -17.59
N PHE A 673 34.89 25.27 -17.93
CA PHE A 673 36.07 25.79 -17.23
C PHE A 673 37.07 26.43 -18.19
N GLU A 674 37.59 27.59 -17.80
CA GLU A 674 38.73 28.23 -18.45
C GLU A 674 39.78 28.59 -17.37
N GLY A 675 41.05 28.23 -17.62
CA GLY A 675 42.19 28.55 -16.75
C GLY A 675 43.00 27.33 -16.31
N THR A 676 44.29 27.31 -16.69
CA THR A 676 45.26 26.26 -16.28
C THR A 676 46.61 26.86 -15.86
N PRO A 677 46.74 27.44 -14.65
CA PRO A 677 48.00 27.91 -14.10
C PRO A 677 48.78 26.76 -13.43
N TRP A 678 49.45 25.93 -14.24
CA TRP A 678 50.53 25.02 -13.83
C TRP A 678 50.24 24.05 -12.66
N GLY A 679 49.03 23.51 -12.60
CA GLY A 679 48.65 22.45 -11.67
C GLY A 679 47.46 21.63 -12.15
N SER A 680 46.89 20.84 -11.23
CA SER A 680 45.69 20.04 -11.44
C SER A 680 44.52 20.90 -11.96
N SER A 681 43.75 20.37 -12.92
CA SER A 681 42.55 21.02 -13.48
C SER A 681 41.58 21.51 -12.40
N SER A 682 40.92 22.64 -12.65
CA SER A 682 39.84 23.19 -11.82
C SER A 682 38.66 22.23 -11.61
N ALA A 683 38.47 21.28 -12.53
CA ALA A 683 37.46 20.22 -12.40
C ALA A 683 37.74 19.21 -11.26
N TYR A 684 38.97 19.15 -10.74
CA TYR A 684 39.37 18.27 -9.62
C TYR A 684 39.10 18.85 -8.22
N ALA A 685 38.32 19.92 -8.15
CA ALA A 685 37.82 20.51 -6.90
C ALA A 685 36.32 20.78 -6.95
N LEU A 686 35.60 20.05 -7.83
CA LEU A 686 34.17 20.19 -8.12
C LEU A 686 33.59 18.83 -8.56
N ASN A 687 33.98 17.73 -7.90
CA ASN A 687 33.71 16.36 -8.36
C ASN A 687 33.19 15.39 -7.27
N ASP A 688 32.83 15.90 -6.10
CA ASP A 688 32.44 15.17 -4.88
C ASP A 688 33.46 14.08 -4.45
N ASP A 689 34.74 14.33 -4.68
CA ASP A 689 35.87 13.44 -4.34
C ASP A 689 36.94 14.19 -3.54
N ASN A 690 37.37 13.59 -2.42
CA ASN A 690 38.38 14.16 -1.54
C ASN A 690 39.80 13.61 -1.80
N ASP A 691 39.98 12.70 -2.76
CA ASP A 691 41.29 12.17 -3.15
C ASP A 691 41.93 12.99 -4.28
N THR A 692 41.15 13.78 -5.02
CA THR A 692 41.64 14.79 -5.98
C THR A 692 41.73 16.20 -5.36
N ASN A 693 42.39 17.14 -6.03
CA ASN A 693 42.43 18.55 -5.66
C ASN A 693 42.79 19.48 -6.84
N TYR A 694 42.34 20.73 -6.76
CA TYR A 694 42.93 21.87 -7.48
C TYR A 694 44.14 22.42 -6.72
N ALA A 695 45.19 22.79 -7.44
CA ALA A 695 46.39 23.40 -6.88
C ALA A 695 47.01 24.40 -7.88
N ALA A 696 47.39 25.59 -7.42
CA ALA A 696 48.11 26.59 -8.21
C ALA A 696 49.28 27.17 -7.40
N ASN A 697 50.41 27.46 -8.06
CA ASN A 697 51.66 27.91 -7.41
C ASN A 697 51.76 29.44 -7.22
N ASP A 698 50.77 30.20 -7.68
CA ASP A 698 50.77 31.66 -7.69
C ASP A 698 49.62 32.24 -6.84
N LEU A 699 49.93 32.68 -5.61
CA LEU A 699 49.01 33.47 -4.79
C LEU A 699 48.65 34.78 -5.51
N GLY A 700 47.37 35.13 -5.50
CA GLY A 700 46.80 36.27 -6.22
C GLY A 700 46.19 35.92 -7.59
N VAL A 701 46.39 34.71 -8.12
CA VAL A 701 45.70 34.24 -9.33
C VAL A 701 44.34 33.64 -8.95
N PRO A 702 43.22 34.08 -9.56
CA PRO A 702 41.91 33.51 -9.28
C PRO A 702 41.69 32.16 -9.98
N LEU A 703 41.08 31.21 -9.27
CA LEU A 703 40.35 30.10 -9.89
C LEU A 703 38.99 30.66 -10.37
N TYR A 704 38.69 30.49 -11.67
CA TYR A 704 37.44 30.92 -12.29
C TYR A 704 36.45 29.75 -12.45
N ILE A 705 35.17 30.03 -12.22
CA ILE A 705 34.05 29.09 -12.36
C ILE A 705 32.93 29.79 -13.13
N ALA A 706 32.53 29.22 -14.28
CA ALA A 706 31.44 29.73 -15.10
C ALA A 706 30.20 28.84 -14.98
N LEU A 707 29.12 29.39 -14.43
CA LEU A 707 27.79 28.80 -14.46
C LEU A 707 27.14 29.05 -15.83
N LYS A 708 26.21 28.19 -16.24
CA LYS A 708 25.54 28.33 -17.55
C LYS A 708 24.78 29.65 -17.69
N CYS A 709 24.11 30.10 -16.64
CA CYS A 709 23.26 31.30 -16.57
C CYS A 709 23.36 31.95 -15.17
N ASN A 710 22.65 33.07 -14.97
CA ASN A 710 22.55 33.72 -13.66
C ASN A 710 21.77 32.85 -12.65
N HIS A 711 22.30 32.73 -11.44
CA HIS A 711 21.71 32.05 -10.28
C HIS A 711 21.77 32.97 -9.06
N THR A 712 20.79 32.88 -8.16
CA THR A 712 20.93 33.43 -6.80
C THR A 712 21.80 32.48 -5.99
N ILE A 713 23.07 32.84 -5.78
CA ILE A 713 24.00 32.09 -4.94
C ILE A 713 23.60 32.29 -3.47
N ARG A 714 23.49 31.17 -2.74
CA ARG A 714 23.06 31.07 -1.33
C ARG A 714 24.19 30.66 -0.38
N ALA A 715 25.14 29.87 -0.85
CA ALA A 715 26.40 29.61 -0.16
C ALA A 715 27.46 29.09 -1.13
N ILE A 716 28.73 29.30 -0.80
CA ILE A 716 29.85 28.55 -1.36
C ILE A 716 30.58 27.88 -0.21
N LYS A 717 30.79 26.57 -0.33
CA LYS A 717 31.47 25.75 0.65
C LYS A 717 32.79 25.26 0.04
N THR A 718 33.91 25.50 0.70
CA THR A 718 35.26 25.28 0.15
C THR A 718 36.07 24.38 1.07
N HIS A 719 36.53 23.22 0.60
CA HIS A 719 37.44 22.36 1.33
C HIS A 719 38.88 22.80 1.08
N LEU A 720 39.45 23.57 2.01
CA LEU A 720 40.87 23.91 2.00
C LEU A 720 41.69 22.69 2.44
N TRP A 721 42.88 22.48 1.85
CA TRP A 721 43.76 21.36 2.24
C TRP A 721 44.05 21.34 3.75
N ASP A 722 43.78 20.21 4.38
CA ASP A 722 43.91 19.96 5.82
C ASP A 722 44.74 18.70 6.15
N GLY A 723 45.49 18.17 5.18
CA GLY A 723 46.43 17.05 5.37
C GLY A 723 47.66 17.38 6.23
N ASP A 724 47.82 18.65 6.62
CA ASP A 724 48.79 19.12 7.62
C ASP A 724 48.29 20.43 8.28
N ASN A 725 49.09 21.00 9.18
CA ASN A 725 48.72 22.17 10.00
C ASN A 725 48.71 23.52 9.27
N ARG A 726 48.91 23.58 7.94
CA ARG A 726 48.84 24.83 7.19
C ARG A 726 47.44 25.46 7.21
N TYR A 727 47.40 26.76 6.95
CA TYR A 727 46.17 27.53 6.80
C TYR A 727 46.29 28.51 5.64
N TYR A 728 45.15 29.03 5.20
CA TYR A 728 44.99 29.89 4.04
C TYR A 728 44.26 31.19 4.37
N GLN A 729 44.40 32.15 3.46
CA GLN A 729 43.58 33.35 3.37
C GLN A 729 43.15 33.53 1.91
N TYR A 730 41.96 34.05 1.68
CA TYR A 730 41.37 34.16 0.34
C TYR A 730 40.28 35.22 0.24
N LYS A 731 39.79 35.45 -0.97
CA LYS A 731 38.52 36.14 -1.22
C LYS A 731 37.70 35.45 -2.30
N ILE A 732 36.38 35.67 -2.30
CA ILE A 732 35.47 35.26 -3.37
C ILE A 732 34.80 36.50 -3.96
N GLU A 733 34.85 36.60 -5.28
CA GLU A 733 34.21 37.63 -6.07
C GLU A 733 33.25 36.97 -7.07
N ILE A 734 32.15 37.66 -7.39
CA ILE A 734 31.12 37.19 -8.31
C ILE A 734 30.80 38.23 -9.39
N SER A 735 30.22 37.78 -10.49
CA SER A 735 29.81 38.60 -11.61
C SER A 735 28.62 37.97 -12.35
N SER A 736 27.76 38.78 -12.96
CA SER A 736 26.68 38.31 -13.86
C SER A 736 27.06 38.41 -15.34
N ASP A 737 28.09 39.19 -15.68
CA ASP A 737 28.46 39.62 -17.04
C ASP A 737 29.92 39.28 -17.44
N ASN A 738 30.70 38.71 -16.51
CA ASN A 738 32.16 38.48 -16.56
C ASN A 738 33.03 39.75 -16.56
N ILE A 739 32.41 40.94 -16.51
CA ILE A 739 33.06 42.25 -16.65
C ILE A 739 33.06 42.99 -15.31
N THR A 740 31.88 43.08 -14.69
CA THR A 740 31.63 43.74 -13.41
C THR A 740 31.74 42.72 -12.30
N TRP A 741 32.73 42.88 -11.41
CA TRP A 741 33.02 41.94 -10.33
C TRP A 741 32.78 42.55 -8.95
N THR A 742 32.04 41.83 -8.09
CA THR A 742 31.70 42.23 -6.72
C THR A 742 32.31 41.24 -5.73
N GLU A 743 33.09 41.74 -4.77
CA GLU A 743 33.63 40.94 -3.66
C GLU A 743 32.52 40.62 -2.65
N VAL A 744 32.27 39.33 -2.41
CA VAL A 744 31.20 38.84 -1.51
C VAL A 744 31.72 38.07 -0.31
N VAL A 745 32.98 37.61 -0.35
CA VAL A 745 33.66 37.01 0.79
C VAL A 745 35.07 37.60 0.86
N ASN A 746 35.40 38.24 1.98
CA ASN A 746 36.77 38.66 2.28
C ASN A 746 37.28 37.90 3.51
N LYS A 747 38.22 36.99 3.26
CA LYS A 747 38.94 36.18 4.26
C LYS A 747 40.46 36.39 4.10
N THR A 748 40.85 37.63 3.78
CA THR A 748 42.26 38.02 3.54
C THR A 748 43.07 38.23 4.82
N GLN A 749 42.48 37.96 5.99
CA GLN A 749 43.10 38.00 7.31
C GLN A 749 42.54 36.86 8.17
N GLY A 750 43.37 36.18 8.96
CA GLY A 750 42.99 35.05 9.81
C GLY A 750 43.63 33.72 9.39
N GLU A 751 43.18 32.62 10.00
CA GLU A 751 43.72 31.26 9.78
C GLU A 751 42.60 30.30 9.37
N TYR A 752 42.40 30.08 8.06
CA TYR A 752 41.33 29.21 7.54
C TYR A 752 41.89 27.86 7.04
N ARG A 753 41.24 26.75 7.41
CA ARG A 753 41.66 25.37 7.09
C ARG A 753 40.44 24.44 6.99
N SER A 754 40.60 23.29 6.32
CA SER A 754 39.52 22.32 6.08
C SER A 754 38.27 23.00 5.47
N TRP A 755 37.08 22.43 5.70
CA TRP A 755 35.81 22.97 5.21
C TRP A 755 35.48 24.36 5.73
N GLN A 756 35.36 25.29 4.79
CA GLN A 756 34.79 26.62 4.95
C GLN A 756 33.35 26.63 4.45
N TRP A 757 32.47 27.38 5.11
CA TRP A 757 31.12 27.65 4.64
C TRP A 757 30.90 29.16 4.58
N ASP A 758 30.78 29.69 3.36
CA ASP A 758 30.64 31.11 3.09
C ASP A 758 29.22 31.38 2.54
N THR A 759 28.32 31.85 3.41
CA THR A 759 26.96 32.23 3.04
C THR A 759 26.99 33.51 2.19
N ILE A 760 26.27 33.50 1.07
CA ILE A 760 26.16 34.58 0.10
C ILE A 760 24.65 34.77 -0.19
N ASP A 761 24.19 35.97 -0.55
CA ASP A 761 22.84 36.15 -1.11
C ASP A 761 22.89 37.18 -2.24
N ALA A 762 23.30 36.72 -3.43
CA ALA A 762 23.57 37.58 -4.57
C ALA A 762 23.44 36.82 -5.89
N VAL A 763 23.15 37.55 -6.98
CA VAL A 763 23.03 36.97 -8.33
C VAL A 763 24.39 36.89 -9.01
N ALA A 764 24.74 35.70 -9.51
CA ALA A 764 25.99 35.45 -10.24
C ALA A 764 25.80 34.45 -11.38
N ARG A 765 26.59 34.62 -12.44
CA ARG A 765 26.90 33.61 -13.44
C ARG A 765 28.37 33.18 -13.36
N TYR A 766 29.25 34.09 -13.00
CA TYR A 766 30.69 33.85 -12.88
C TYR A 766 31.10 34.03 -11.42
N ILE A 767 31.94 33.13 -10.94
CA ILE A 767 32.50 33.13 -9.59
C ILE A 767 34.02 33.03 -9.76
N ARG A 768 34.79 33.78 -8.96
CA ARG A 768 36.23 33.56 -8.84
C ARG A 768 36.67 33.55 -7.39
N ILE A 769 37.51 32.59 -7.03
CA ILE A 769 38.14 32.50 -5.71
C ILE A 769 39.64 32.79 -5.85
N THR A 770 40.12 33.78 -5.11
CA THR A 770 41.52 34.23 -5.16
C THR A 770 42.20 33.93 -3.84
N GLY A 771 43.16 33.01 -3.86
CA GLY A 771 44.01 32.71 -2.70
C GLY A 771 45.03 33.82 -2.47
N THR A 772 45.10 34.38 -1.26
CA THR A 772 45.98 35.51 -0.91
C THR A 772 47.12 35.14 0.04
N TYR A 773 46.99 34.03 0.79
CA TYR A 773 48.06 33.52 1.66
C TYR A 773 47.95 32.00 1.86
N ASN A 774 49.09 31.36 2.12
CA ASN A 774 49.23 30.02 2.69
C ASN A 774 50.42 30.06 3.68
N SER A 775 50.26 29.53 4.89
CA SER A 775 51.29 29.57 5.94
C SER A 775 52.47 28.61 5.74
N ALA A 776 52.41 27.68 4.78
CA ALA A 776 53.46 26.70 4.52
C ALA A 776 54.32 26.98 3.27
N ASN A 777 53.75 27.55 2.21
CA ASN A 777 54.41 27.81 0.92
C ASN A 777 53.54 28.70 0.01
N GLN A 778 53.96 28.92 -1.25
CA GLN A 778 53.27 29.76 -2.23
C GLN A 778 52.09 29.09 -2.97
N TRP A 779 51.78 27.82 -2.69
CA TRP A 779 50.67 27.14 -3.36
C TRP A 779 49.33 27.46 -2.70
N TYR A 780 48.27 27.62 -3.49
CA TYR A 780 46.90 27.60 -3.03
C TYR A 780 46.24 26.27 -3.41
N HIS A 781 45.59 25.60 -2.45
CA HIS A 781 45.00 24.27 -2.63
C HIS A 781 43.54 24.23 -2.21
N ILE A 782 42.67 23.75 -3.10
CA ILE A 782 41.27 23.43 -2.82
C ILE A 782 41.08 21.94 -3.12
N LYS A 783 40.65 21.16 -2.13
CA LYS A 783 40.31 19.74 -2.34
C LYS A 783 38.99 19.57 -3.06
N GLU A 784 37.97 20.30 -2.62
CA GLU A 784 36.58 20.18 -3.09
C GLU A 784 35.84 21.51 -2.89
N MET A 785 34.81 21.78 -3.67
CA MET A 785 33.96 22.96 -3.56
C MET A 785 32.50 22.60 -3.88
N GLN A 786 31.57 23.19 -3.14
CA GLN A 786 30.13 23.00 -3.37
C GLN A 786 29.45 24.37 -3.43
N ILE A 787 28.78 24.68 -4.54
CA ILE A 787 28.09 25.95 -4.79
C ILE A 787 26.59 25.70 -4.65
N PHE A 788 25.95 26.39 -3.72
CA PHE A 788 24.53 26.29 -3.42
C PHE A 788 23.81 27.55 -3.92
N GLY A 789 22.70 27.39 -4.63
CA GLY A 789 21.94 28.51 -5.17
C GLY A 789 20.68 28.08 -5.91
N ARG A 790 19.86 29.06 -6.28
CA ARG A 790 18.59 28.87 -7.01
C ARG A 790 18.71 29.44 -8.42
N LEU A 791 18.16 28.75 -9.42
CA LEU A 791 17.93 29.30 -10.76
C LEU A 791 16.99 30.51 -10.66
N LEU A 792 17.31 31.60 -11.37
CA LEU A 792 16.27 32.56 -11.77
C LEU A 792 15.35 31.81 -12.75
N THR A 793 14.04 31.93 -12.57
CA THR A 793 13.08 30.99 -13.18
C THR A 793 13.08 31.08 -14.70
N PRO A 794 13.10 29.93 -15.40
CA PRO A 794 13.02 29.91 -16.86
C PRO A 794 11.64 30.38 -17.33
N TYR A 795 11.60 31.04 -18.49
CA TYR A 795 10.36 31.28 -19.23
C TYR A 795 10.28 30.27 -20.38
N SER A 796 9.25 29.43 -20.38
CA SER A 796 8.93 28.55 -21.50
C SER A 796 7.78 29.15 -22.32
N VAL A 797 7.95 29.25 -23.63
CA VAL A 797 6.89 29.60 -24.58
C VAL A 797 6.50 28.34 -25.32
N TYR A 798 5.28 27.86 -25.10
CA TYR A 798 4.74 26.67 -25.76
C TYR A 798 3.42 26.97 -26.45
N GLY A 799 3.04 26.15 -27.41
CA GLY A 799 1.81 26.31 -28.18
C GLY A 799 1.59 25.18 -29.18
N TYR A 800 0.48 25.26 -29.90
CA TYR A 800 0.07 24.28 -30.91
C TYR A 800 -0.15 24.96 -32.26
N VAL A 801 0.13 24.25 -33.35
CA VAL A 801 -0.25 24.61 -34.72
C VAL A 801 -1.19 23.53 -35.25
N MET A 802 -2.44 23.92 -35.48
CA MET A 802 -3.54 23.05 -35.88
C MET A 802 -4.14 23.51 -37.22
N ASP A 803 -4.82 22.62 -37.95
CA ASP A 803 -5.66 22.99 -39.09
C ASP A 803 -7.09 23.40 -38.67
N GLU A 804 -7.92 23.81 -39.63
CA GLU A 804 -9.30 24.26 -39.38
C GLU A 804 -10.26 23.17 -38.87
N ALA A 805 -9.83 21.90 -38.88
CA ALA A 805 -10.55 20.76 -38.31
C ALA A 805 -9.92 20.27 -36.99
N ASN A 806 -9.04 21.07 -36.38
CA ASN A 806 -8.26 20.76 -35.18
C ASN A 806 -7.31 19.55 -35.33
N ASN A 807 -6.87 19.22 -36.55
CA ASN A 807 -5.79 18.24 -36.72
C ASN A 807 -4.42 18.89 -36.46
N PRO A 808 -3.47 18.19 -35.82
CA PRO A 808 -2.13 18.71 -35.56
C PRO A 808 -1.28 18.84 -36.84
N ILE A 809 -0.63 20.00 -37.02
CA ILE A 809 0.30 20.25 -38.15
C ILE A 809 1.75 20.12 -37.68
N SER A 810 2.33 18.95 -37.93
CA SER A 810 3.75 18.66 -37.66
C SER A 810 4.71 19.31 -38.66
N GLY A 811 5.95 19.54 -38.24
CA GLY A 811 7.03 20.02 -39.13
C GLY A 811 7.03 21.51 -39.46
N ILE A 812 6.19 22.32 -38.80
CA ILE A 812 6.14 23.78 -38.99
C ILE A 812 7.19 24.44 -38.10
N THR A 813 8.15 25.15 -38.70
CA THR A 813 9.08 25.99 -37.94
C THR A 813 8.42 27.29 -37.51
N VAL A 814 8.33 27.48 -36.20
CA VAL A 814 7.88 28.69 -35.51
C VAL A 814 9.11 29.50 -35.12
N SER A 815 9.19 30.74 -35.60
CA SER A 815 10.27 31.68 -35.24
C SER A 815 9.81 32.60 -34.12
N ILE A 816 10.57 32.64 -33.01
CA ILE A 816 10.31 33.46 -31.81
C ILE A 816 11.45 34.47 -31.67
N THR A 817 11.14 35.77 -31.78
CA THR A 817 12.14 36.84 -31.89
C THR A 817 11.97 37.92 -30.82
N ASP A 818 13.07 38.38 -30.22
CA ASP A 818 13.13 39.61 -29.43
C ASP A 818 13.15 40.83 -30.37
N ALA A 819 12.10 41.64 -30.40
CA ALA A 819 12.04 42.81 -31.28
C ALA A 819 13.03 43.93 -30.90
N ASN A 820 13.58 43.92 -29.69
CA ASN A 820 14.51 44.93 -29.19
C ASN A 820 15.96 44.61 -29.61
N ASN A 821 16.34 43.32 -29.58
CA ASN A 821 17.72 42.86 -29.86
C ASN A 821 17.87 42.07 -31.18
N GLY A 822 16.77 41.71 -31.85
CA GLY A 822 16.77 41.01 -33.14
C GLY A 822 17.21 39.54 -33.10
N MET A 823 17.36 38.95 -31.91
CA MET A 823 17.73 37.54 -31.77
C MET A 823 16.48 36.65 -31.93
N ALA A 824 16.59 35.60 -32.74
CA ALA A 824 15.50 34.68 -33.03
C ALA A 824 15.85 33.22 -32.68
N MET A 825 14.95 32.55 -31.98
CA MET A 825 14.93 31.09 -31.80
C MET A 825 13.95 30.47 -32.81
N ASN A 826 14.29 29.31 -33.36
CA ASN A 826 13.43 28.56 -34.27
C ASN A 826 13.12 27.19 -33.67
N VAL A 827 11.85 26.91 -33.38
CA VAL A 827 11.38 25.60 -32.89
C VAL A 827 10.44 25.00 -33.93
N THR A 828 10.51 23.70 -34.17
CA THR A 828 9.65 23.01 -35.15
C THR A 828 8.62 22.15 -34.47
N THR A 829 7.37 22.19 -34.93
CA THR A 829 6.28 21.42 -34.32
C THR A 829 6.47 19.91 -34.44
N ASP A 830 6.11 19.20 -33.37
CA ASP A 830 6.18 17.75 -33.29
C ASP A 830 5.01 17.04 -34.01
N ALA A 831 4.89 15.72 -33.86
CA ALA A 831 3.82 14.92 -34.47
C ALA A 831 2.39 15.31 -34.02
N TYR A 832 2.26 16.06 -32.92
CA TYR A 832 1.01 16.56 -32.34
C TYR A 832 0.86 18.07 -32.54
N GLY A 833 1.62 18.66 -33.47
CA GLY A 833 1.55 20.09 -33.78
C GLY A 833 2.08 20.98 -32.65
N PHE A 834 2.62 20.39 -31.59
CA PHE A 834 3.07 21.09 -30.39
C PHE A 834 4.49 21.61 -30.60
N TYR A 835 4.78 22.78 -30.05
CA TYR A 835 6.13 23.32 -29.91
C TYR A 835 6.36 23.83 -28.49
N GLU A 836 7.58 23.65 -27.98
CA GLU A 836 8.04 24.21 -26.71
C GLU A 836 9.40 24.89 -26.92
N ALA A 837 9.51 26.13 -26.46
CA ALA A 837 10.70 26.96 -26.56
C ALA A 837 11.11 27.45 -25.16
N GLU A 838 12.16 26.86 -24.60
CA GLU A 838 12.84 27.40 -23.42
C GLU A 838 13.58 28.69 -23.81
N LEU A 839 13.17 29.86 -23.30
CA LEU A 839 13.86 31.14 -23.54
C LEU A 839 15.21 31.27 -22.78
N ASN A 840 15.84 30.14 -22.47
CA ASN A 840 16.97 30.01 -21.54
C ASN A 840 18.35 30.14 -22.22
N GLU A 841 18.42 30.05 -23.55
CA GLU A 841 19.67 30.03 -24.31
C GLU A 841 20.14 31.42 -24.78
N LEU A 842 19.25 32.43 -24.74
CA LEU A 842 19.52 33.80 -25.19
C LEU A 842 19.16 34.79 -24.08
N ASN A 843 19.88 35.92 -24.00
CA ASN A 843 19.68 36.93 -22.96
C ASN A 843 18.43 37.79 -23.21
N PHE A 844 17.23 37.21 -23.13
CA PHE A 844 15.96 37.95 -23.12
C PHE A 844 15.85 38.77 -21.83
N THR A 845 16.32 40.02 -21.85
CA THR A 845 16.36 40.90 -20.67
C THR A 845 15.05 41.65 -20.40
N ASN A 846 14.12 41.65 -21.35
CA ASN A 846 12.78 42.19 -21.19
C ASN A 846 11.80 41.42 -22.09
N LEU A 847 10.60 41.07 -21.60
CA LEU A 847 9.64 40.25 -22.36
C LEU A 847 8.68 41.08 -23.24
N ASP A 848 8.72 42.41 -23.14
CA ASP A 848 7.93 43.28 -24.00
C ASP A 848 8.45 43.22 -25.45
N ASN A 849 7.54 42.87 -26.36
CA ASN A 849 7.74 42.66 -27.79
C ASN A 849 8.41 41.33 -28.21
N ILE A 850 7.94 40.20 -27.69
CA ILE A 850 8.13 38.90 -28.37
C ILE A 850 7.32 38.88 -29.68
N VAL A 851 7.99 38.51 -30.79
CA VAL A 851 7.37 38.34 -32.12
C VAL A 851 7.42 36.88 -32.56
N VAL A 852 6.25 36.32 -32.87
CA VAL A 852 6.07 34.98 -33.44
C VAL A 852 5.82 35.09 -34.95
N VAL A 853 6.48 34.27 -35.76
CA VAL A 853 6.32 34.22 -37.23
C VAL A 853 6.13 32.78 -37.72
N LEU A 854 5.14 32.58 -38.61
CA LEU A 854 4.84 31.31 -39.29
C LEU A 854 5.15 31.44 -40.80
N PRO A 855 6.16 30.73 -41.35
CA PRO A 855 6.60 30.94 -42.74
C PRO A 855 5.66 30.39 -43.84
N ALA A 856 4.79 29.44 -43.51
CA ALA A 856 4.24 28.49 -44.49
C ALA A 856 3.22 29.06 -45.51
N TYR A 857 2.56 30.19 -45.23
CA TYR A 857 1.43 30.70 -46.01
C TYR A 857 1.56 32.16 -46.48
N GLY A 858 2.77 32.58 -46.87
CA GLY A 858 3.01 33.76 -47.71
C GLY A 858 2.77 35.15 -47.09
N ALA A 859 2.04 35.25 -45.98
CA ALA A 859 1.73 36.49 -45.28
C ALA A 859 2.22 36.44 -43.82
N SER A 860 3.41 36.99 -43.57
CA SER A 860 4.00 37.08 -42.23
C SER A 860 3.27 38.10 -41.36
N LYS A 861 2.25 37.66 -40.61
CA LYS A 861 1.71 38.45 -39.49
C LYS A 861 2.70 38.45 -38.32
N GLN A 862 2.93 39.63 -37.76
CA GLN A 862 3.65 39.80 -36.50
C GLN A 862 2.64 39.92 -35.36
N PHE A 863 2.90 39.20 -34.28
CA PHE A 863 2.22 39.36 -32.99
C PHE A 863 3.19 40.06 -32.03
N VAL A 864 2.66 40.79 -31.05
CA VAL A 864 3.45 41.55 -30.07
C VAL A 864 2.81 41.37 -28.70
N LEU A 865 3.56 40.78 -27.76
CA LEU A 865 3.13 40.55 -26.38
C LEU A 865 3.87 41.50 -25.43
N ASN A 866 3.17 42.06 -24.43
CA ASN A 866 3.68 43.00 -23.42
C ASN A 866 3.17 42.60 -22.02
N ASP A 867 3.82 43.09 -20.95
CA ASP A 867 3.39 42.95 -19.54
C ASP A 867 3.28 41.49 -19.01
N LEU A 868 4.14 40.57 -19.46
CA LEU A 868 4.16 39.17 -19.00
C LEU A 868 4.88 39.01 -17.64
N ASN A 869 4.12 38.94 -16.54
CA ASN A 869 4.65 38.81 -15.16
C ASN A 869 4.45 37.42 -14.48
N THR A 870 3.84 36.45 -15.16
CA THR A 870 3.70 35.06 -14.69
C THR A 870 3.76 34.08 -15.87
N SER A 871 4.06 32.81 -15.60
CA SER A 871 3.88 31.72 -16.56
C SER A 871 2.42 31.66 -17.03
N MET A 872 2.20 31.81 -18.34
CA MET A 872 0.87 31.77 -18.97
C MET A 872 0.90 30.80 -20.17
N GLU A 873 -0.19 30.07 -20.34
CA GLU A 873 -0.48 29.32 -21.55
C GLU A 873 -1.01 30.28 -22.63
N ILE A 874 -0.46 30.22 -23.85
CA ILE A 874 -0.81 31.11 -24.96
C ILE A 874 -1.08 30.29 -26.22
N SER A 875 -2.34 29.92 -26.43
CA SER A 875 -2.79 29.18 -27.61
C SER A 875 -3.15 30.12 -28.77
N PHE A 876 -2.60 29.86 -29.96
CA PHE A 876 -2.89 30.56 -31.20
C PHE A 876 -3.71 29.67 -32.14
N VAL A 877 -4.94 30.07 -32.47
CA VAL A 877 -5.74 29.38 -33.49
C VAL A 877 -5.71 30.20 -34.79
N VAL A 878 -5.26 29.60 -35.90
CA VAL A 878 -5.09 30.26 -37.19
C VAL A 878 -6.10 29.70 -38.19
N SER A 879 -7.09 30.50 -38.61
CA SER A 879 -7.97 30.13 -39.73
C SER A 879 -7.48 30.71 -41.06
N ALA A 880 -7.58 29.91 -42.12
CA ALA A 880 -7.06 30.17 -43.46
C ALA A 880 -8.20 30.16 -44.48
N VAL A 881 -9.10 31.14 -44.36
CA VAL A 881 -10.33 31.25 -45.17
C VAL A 881 -10.03 31.22 -46.67
N HIS A 882 -10.31 30.07 -47.28
CA HIS A 882 -10.31 29.88 -48.73
C HIS A 882 -11.50 30.61 -49.37
N GLU A 883 -11.40 31.95 -49.51
CA GLU A 883 -11.92 32.73 -50.66
C GLU A 883 -11.71 34.27 -50.55
N TYR A 884 -11.34 34.82 -49.39
CA TYR A 884 -11.06 36.27 -49.22
C TYR A 884 -9.87 36.53 -48.29
N ASP A 885 -9.08 37.58 -48.60
CA ASP A 885 -7.79 37.94 -47.95
C ASP A 885 -7.90 38.46 -46.50
N ALA A 886 -8.52 37.69 -45.59
CA ALA A 886 -8.75 38.06 -44.20
C ALA A 886 -8.57 36.88 -43.23
N LEU A 887 -7.32 36.63 -42.82
CA LEU A 887 -6.94 35.63 -41.81
C LEU A 887 -7.41 36.05 -40.40
N TYR A 888 -8.32 35.30 -39.77
CA TYR A 888 -8.79 35.54 -38.40
C TYR A 888 -8.02 34.67 -37.38
N VAL A 889 -7.89 35.17 -36.15
CA VAL A 889 -7.19 34.50 -35.04
C VAL A 889 -7.93 34.80 -33.75
N SER A 890 -8.25 33.76 -32.97
CA SER A 890 -8.78 33.88 -31.60
C SER A 890 -7.67 33.57 -30.59
N ILE A 891 -7.73 34.23 -29.43
CA ILE A 891 -6.78 34.07 -28.32
C ILE A 891 -7.55 33.62 -27.09
N ALA A 892 -7.26 32.43 -26.58
CA ALA A 892 -7.77 31.95 -25.31
C ALA A 892 -6.72 32.16 -24.21
N LEU A 893 -7.13 32.77 -23.09
CA LEU A 893 -6.31 32.93 -21.89
C LEU A 893 -6.90 32.04 -20.79
N LEU A 894 -6.21 30.95 -20.47
CA LEU A 894 -6.56 30.04 -19.38
C LEU A 894 -5.59 30.23 -18.21
N GLY A 895 -6.10 30.74 -17.09
CA GLY A 895 -5.31 30.96 -15.88
C GLY A 895 -6.14 31.50 -14.72
N VAL A 896 -5.93 30.94 -13.52
CA VAL A 896 -6.65 31.34 -12.30
C VAL A 896 -6.04 32.62 -11.72
N ALA A 897 -6.51 33.77 -12.20
CA ALA A 897 -6.05 35.09 -11.74
C ALA A 897 -6.99 35.67 -10.65
N LEU A 898 -6.52 35.72 -9.40
CA LEU A 898 -7.16 36.46 -8.31
C LEU A 898 -6.96 37.98 -8.49
N LEU A 899 -7.70 38.57 -9.44
CA LEU A 899 -7.57 39.98 -9.83
C LEU A 899 -8.26 40.95 -8.86
N THR A 900 -7.59 41.25 -7.74
CA THR A 900 -7.91 42.44 -6.92
C THR A 900 -7.28 43.71 -7.52
N GLY A 901 -7.92 44.30 -8.54
CA GLY A 901 -7.46 45.57 -9.11
C GLY A 901 -8.43 46.14 -10.16
N TRP A 902 -8.86 47.39 -9.99
CA TRP A 902 -9.85 48.04 -10.86
C TRP A 902 -9.38 49.42 -11.32
N ARG A 903 -9.11 49.60 -12.63
CA ARG A 903 -9.17 50.92 -13.31
C ARG A 903 -9.05 50.85 -14.84
N HIS A 904 -9.72 51.80 -15.49
CA HIS A 904 -9.49 52.31 -16.86
C HIS A 904 -9.61 51.37 -18.08
N GLY A 905 -10.60 50.48 -18.04
CA GLY A 905 -11.66 50.41 -19.08
C GLY A 905 -11.32 50.59 -20.57
N ARG A 906 -11.18 49.45 -21.26
CA ARG A 906 -11.89 49.14 -22.52
C ARG A 906 -12.40 47.70 -22.41
N ARG A 907 -13.57 47.40 -23.00
CA ARG A 907 -14.06 46.01 -23.15
C ARG A 907 -13.62 45.49 -24.50
N TYR A 908 -13.00 44.32 -24.51
CA TYR A 908 -13.05 43.39 -25.64
C TYR A 908 -13.75 42.13 -25.14
N CYS A 909 -14.71 41.62 -25.91
CA CYS A 909 -15.27 40.30 -25.69
C CYS A 909 -14.45 39.31 -26.53
N VAL A 910 -14.27 38.10 -25.99
CA VAL A 910 -13.83 36.93 -26.76
C VAL A 910 -14.97 35.91 -26.66
N HIS A 911 -15.21 35.20 -27.76
CA HIS A 911 -16.11 34.05 -27.85
C HIS A 911 -15.27 32.77 -27.82
#